data_AF-A0A2A6CLG4-F1
#
_entry.id   AF-A0A2A6CLG4-F1
#
_cell.length_a   1.000
_cell.length_b   1.000
_cell.length_c   1.000
_cell.angle_alpha   90.00
_cell.angle_beta   90.00
_cell.angle_gamma   90.00
#
_symmetry.space_group_name_H-M   'P 1'
#
loop_
_entity.id
_entity.type
_entity.pdbx_description
1 polymer ?
#
loop_
_entity_poly.entity_id
_entity_poly.type
_entity_poly.pdbx_seq_one_letter_code
_entity_poly.pdbx_strand_id
1 'polypeptide(L)'
;MFSIRKSRRFVHFFALLTALYFIACNIKYVFSALKWLIPFAPTVASSQLFTYFPHDIDCSRVFAGDVNYTQSVSKFRLTLGELGLSMGCDRITARFSSAPAFHEPYSIAYVKTVYQDYQFLEQQMWNTYTRRNWYCFSVDHKAPEAFKKNIAQLAHCLPNVLISNVSREVFSDGFNQNYAHIDCMKTLLSRKYEYLFLLQNHDILARTHRSAVVDREPCPYHRCVENYSRNLGQLGLCPKSFRGDELAACQAANVTYMKGSMQALLPKATADYIVREIDVTTFVDMFSLYFAADEQLFPSLLTTEALKIPGRYSAPCGYPKMLRHVVWFDKKGQCASGNMRHGVCIFGLEDLPSLKNLQPFIINKMLPSFDNGAIQCFNELLLNKSIGIINNDIISLANSNYAQFQRELRQPGFDPATIISFWPTFCRVFVGVEGMIGVVLNALVILLIWRKKLAANLFTYRIGVTVTPMQGALQNLLAAISCQLNESTERFLQVHLFHYDQYIIIIYGPVAWAAEIFSDALLFVFVMAAFGIWELIPSTCILQYLALVKPHYSSMRRLLIAYGVCLVLVGYSMPFCTTFHASVSNRQQFTQTVEKVHNLDKNETVRVYGGFLLSQSENDKSVLSLATNGVFPTYLVGYLIFFWTSRRCYLLLAALGDKRSAQTIVWQVLLHTKFIFWSRGRPEFREIAFLPLLILSLPLGLFGVALVSGMTMDQQTLVLSFSLWLVPIVQALVSLTFVTRIKSTRLRKESVSIAIGAKLSP
;
A
#
# COMPACT_ATOMS: atom_id res chain seq x y z
N MET A 1 -46.11 -27.89 11.66
CA MET A 1 -46.15 -28.93 10.61
C MET A 1 -45.41 -28.42 9.37
N PHE A 2 -44.07 -28.49 9.34
CA PHE A 2 -43.31 -28.16 8.12
C PHE A 2 -43.27 -29.40 7.23
N SER A 3 -44.03 -29.40 6.14
CA SER A 3 -44.08 -30.50 5.18
C SER A 3 -42.68 -30.83 4.63
N ILE A 4 -42.30 -32.11 4.63
CA ILE A 4 -41.00 -32.64 4.20
C ILE A 4 -40.65 -32.26 2.75
N ARG A 5 -41.66 -31.99 1.89
CA ARG A 5 -41.47 -31.45 0.52
C ARG A 5 -40.95 -30.01 0.52
N LYS A 6 -41.39 -29.18 1.48
CA LYS A 6 -40.91 -27.79 1.67
C LYS A 6 -39.45 -27.77 2.14
N SER A 7 -39.06 -28.73 2.99
CA SER A 7 -37.68 -28.87 3.51
C SER A 7 -36.64 -29.23 2.43
N ARG A 8 -36.97 -30.07 1.43
CA ARG A 8 -36.04 -30.39 0.32
C ARG A 8 -35.75 -29.20 -0.59
N ARG A 9 -36.79 -28.48 -1.00
CA ARG A 9 -36.63 -27.22 -1.77
C ARG A 9 -35.88 -26.19 -0.95
N PHE A 10 -36.15 -26.10 0.36
CA PHE A 10 -35.46 -25.19 1.26
C PHE A 10 -33.96 -25.48 1.38
N VAL A 11 -33.55 -26.75 1.51
CA VAL A 11 -32.13 -27.13 1.61
C VAL A 11 -31.37 -26.93 0.30
N HIS A 12 -31.96 -27.28 -0.85
CA HIS A 12 -31.33 -26.98 -2.15
C HIS A 12 -31.31 -25.49 -2.45
N PHE A 13 -32.39 -24.77 -2.12
CA PHE A 13 -32.42 -23.31 -2.20
C PHE A 13 -31.33 -22.69 -1.32
N PHE A 14 -31.18 -23.11 -0.06
CA PHE A 14 -30.12 -22.59 0.81
C PHE A 14 -28.72 -22.98 0.35
N ALA A 15 -28.48 -24.21 -0.10
CA ALA A 15 -27.18 -24.64 -0.60
C ALA A 15 -26.78 -23.87 -1.88
N LEU A 16 -27.74 -23.69 -2.80
CA LEU A 16 -27.56 -22.90 -4.01
C LEU A 16 -27.41 -21.42 -3.68
N LEU A 17 -28.15 -20.91 -2.69
CA LEU A 17 -28.04 -19.54 -2.19
C LEU A 17 -26.67 -19.31 -1.54
N THR A 18 -26.15 -20.25 -0.72
CA THR A 18 -24.81 -20.16 -0.14
C THR A 18 -23.71 -20.28 -1.20
N ALA A 19 -23.90 -21.11 -2.23
CA ALA A 19 -22.96 -21.23 -3.34
C ALA A 19 -22.98 -19.98 -4.23
N LEU A 20 -24.16 -19.46 -4.56
CA LEU A 20 -24.35 -18.20 -5.31
C LEU A 20 -23.89 -17.00 -4.49
N TYR A 21 -24.08 -16.99 -3.17
CA TYR A 21 -23.57 -15.98 -2.25
C TYR A 21 -22.06 -16.01 -2.18
N PHE A 22 -21.46 -17.20 -2.03
CA PHE A 22 -20.01 -17.38 -2.10
C PHE A 22 -19.45 -16.92 -3.44
N ILE A 23 -20.07 -17.32 -4.56
CA ILE A 23 -19.67 -16.88 -5.90
C ILE A 23 -19.86 -15.38 -6.06
N ALA A 24 -20.98 -14.79 -5.65
CA ALA A 24 -21.27 -13.36 -5.80
C ALA A 24 -20.37 -12.46 -4.94
N CYS A 25 -20.15 -12.83 -3.67
CA CYS A 25 -19.26 -12.11 -2.76
C CYS A 25 -17.80 -12.23 -3.18
N ASN A 26 -17.40 -13.39 -3.74
CA ASN A 26 -16.05 -13.60 -4.25
C ASN A 26 -15.91 -13.28 -5.74
N ILE A 27 -16.96 -12.85 -6.45
CA ILE A 27 -16.94 -12.69 -7.92
C ILE A 27 -15.96 -11.60 -8.33
N LYS A 28 -15.93 -10.49 -7.58
CA LYS A 28 -14.93 -9.43 -7.77
C LYS A 28 -13.50 -9.93 -7.58
N TYR A 29 -13.28 -10.91 -6.71
CA TYR A 29 -11.97 -11.49 -6.41
C TYR A 29 -11.56 -12.58 -7.40
N VAL A 30 -12.51 -13.39 -7.88
CA VAL A 30 -12.31 -14.34 -8.99
C VAL A 30 -12.02 -13.58 -10.29
N PHE A 31 -12.76 -12.50 -10.57
CA PHE A 31 -12.45 -11.59 -11.70
C PHE A 31 -11.18 -10.77 -11.48
N SER A 32 -10.81 -10.44 -10.23
CA SER A 32 -9.51 -9.84 -9.91
C SER A 32 -8.39 -10.83 -10.21
N ALA A 33 -8.46 -12.07 -9.72
CA ALA A 33 -7.51 -13.15 -10.01
C ALA A 33 -7.39 -13.47 -11.51
N LEU A 34 -8.50 -13.41 -12.27
CA LEU A 34 -8.48 -13.51 -13.74
C LEU A 34 -7.87 -12.26 -14.42
N LYS A 35 -8.03 -11.07 -13.83
CA LYS A 35 -7.37 -9.84 -14.28
C LYS A 35 -5.87 -9.82 -13.97
N TRP A 36 -5.40 -10.54 -12.94
CA TRP A 36 -3.96 -10.70 -12.62
C TRP A 36 -3.18 -11.53 -13.66
N LEU A 37 -3.88 -12.21 -14.59
CA LEU A 37 -3.26 -12.84 -15.77
C LEU A 37 -3.00 -11.86 -16.92
N ILE A 38 -3.33 -10.57 -16.77
CA ILE A 38 -3.07 -9.51 -17.76
C ILE A 38 -2.37 -8.34 -17.04
N PRO A 39 -1.25 -7.77 -17.56
CA PRO A 39 -0.53 -6.72 -16.85
C PRO A 39 -1.27 -5.38 -16.87
N PHE A 40 -1.32 -4.73 -15.70
CA PHE A 40 -1.58 -3.30 -15.38
C PHE A 40 -3.01 -2.72 -15.49
N ALA A 41 -3.56 -2.35 -14.32
CA ALA A 41 -3.66 -0.94 -13.85
C ALA A 41 -4.50 -0.82 -12.54
N PRO A 42 -4.09 -0.03 -11.53
CA PRO A 42 -4.97 0.34 -10.42
C PRO A 42 -5.44 1.82 -10.48
N THR A 43 -6.63 2.06 -9.93
CA THR A 43 -7.17 3.39 -9.59
C THR A 43 -7.60 3.41 -8.12
N VAL A 44 -7.15 4.40 -7.35
CA VAL A 44 -7.95 5.38 -6.56
C VAL A 44 -7.07 6.06 -5.47
N ALA A 45 -6.74 7.32 -5.75
CA ALA A 45 -6.39 8.52 -4.98
C ALA A 45 -5.88 8.46 -3.52
N SER A 46 -4.62 8.12 -3.31
CA SER A 46 -3.95 8.15 -2.00
C SER A 46 -2.73 9.08 -2.10
N SER A 47 -2.71 10.18 -1.32
CA SER A 47 -1.76 11.33 -1.35
C SER A 47 -0.83 11.45 -2.58
N GLN A 48 -1.18 12.38 -3.46
CA GLN A 48 -0.65 12.45 -4.80
C GLN A 48 0.71 13.15 -4.98
N LEU A 49 1.61 13.12 -3.99
CA LEU A 49 3.00 13.60 -4.16
C LEU A 49 3.96 12.44 -4.46
N PHE A 50 4.04 11.49 -3.53
CA PHE A 50 4.97 10.34 -3.62
C PHE A 50 4.46 9.20 -4.51
N THR A 51 3.22 9.29 -4.99
CA THR A 51 2.69 8.35 -6.00
C THR A 51 3.17 8.68 -7.41
N TYR A 52 3.62 9.92 -7.68
CA TYR A 52 4.18 10.27 -8.99
C TYR A 52 5.69 10.06 -9.07
N PHE A 53 6.40 10.22 -7.94
CA PHE A 53 7.84 9.96 -7.82
C PHE A 53 8.10 9.13 -6.56
N PRO A 54 7.79 7.83 -6.57
CA PRO A 54 8.02 6.96 -5.43
C PRO A 54 9.52 6.67 -5.24
N HIS A 55 9.95 6.65 -3.99
CA HIS A 55 11.25 6.13 -3.57
C HIS A 55 11.13 5.37 -2.24
N ASP A 56 11.98 4.35 -2.08
CA ASP A 56 12.09 3.54 -0.85
C ASP A 56 13.21 4.04 0.09
N ILE A 57 13.69 5.27 -0.12
CA ILE A 57 14.77 5.87 0.66
C ILE A 57 14.18 6.53 1.92
N ASP A 58 14.69 6.15 3.09
CA ASP A 58 14.41 6.81 4.36
C ASP A 58 15.22 8.12 4.46
N CYS A 59 14.63 9.19 3.94
CA CYS A 59 15.25 10.51 3.90
C CYS A 59 15.52 11.08 5.29
N SER A 60 14.77 10.68 6.31
CA SER A 60 14.99 11.13 7.69
C SER A 60 16.32 10.62 8.23
N ARG A 61 16.67 9.36 7.96
CA ARG A 61 17.99 8.79 8.29
C ARG A 61 19.12 9.45 7.51
N VAL A 62 18.90 9.71 6.23
CA VAL A 62 19.88 10.41 5.39
C VAL A 62 20.17 11.81 5.95
N PHE A 63 19.14 12.63 6.20
CA PHE A 63 19.32 13.96 6.80
C PHE A 63 19.81 13.96 8.25
N ALA A 64 19.67 12.85 8.98
CA ALA A 64 20.24 12.67 10.32
C ALA A 64 21.75 12.35 10.28
N GLY A 65 22.33 12.12 9.10
CA GLY A 65 23.75 11.80 8.93
C GLY A 65 24.09 10.33 9.22
N ASP A 66 23.14 9.40 9.04
CA ASP A 66 23.41 7.97 9.14
C ASP A 66 24.30 7.52 7.96
N VAL A 67 25.62 7.54 8.18
CA VAL A 67 26.63 7.25 7.15
C VAL A 67 26.48 5.83 6.61
N ASN A 68 26.23 4.84 7.46
CA ASN A 68 26.13 3.44 7.05
C ASN A 68 24.90 3.19 6.18
N TYR A 69 23.75 3.76 6.55
CA TYR A 69 22.55 3.69 5.73
C TYR A 69 22.71 4.45 4.42
N THR A 70 23.22 5.69 4.48
CA THR A 70 23.40 6.53 3.29
C THR A 70 24.33 5.85 2.28
N GLN A 71 25.43 5.24 2.75
CA GLN A 71 26.34 4.46 1.91
C GLN A 71 25.70 3.18 1.35
N SER A 72 24.76 2.56 2.06
CA SER A 72 24.10 1.34 1.57
C SER A 72 23.12 1.65 0.44
N VAL A 73 22.36 2.74 0.56
CA VAL A 73 21.43 3.20 -0.48
C VAL A 73 22.13 3.90 -1.64
N SER A 74 23.24 4.62 -1.38
CA SER A 74 23.97 5.34 -2.44
C SER A 74 24.74 4.42 -3.39
N LYS A 75 25.02 3.17 -3.00
CA LYS A 75 25.52 2.13 -3.92
C LYS A 75 24.54 1.80 -5.03
N PHE A 76 23.24 1.98 -4.79
CA PHE A 76 22.15 1.68 -5.72
C PHE A 76 21.35 2.95 -6.01
N ARG A 77 22.04 4.02 -6.45
CA ARG A 77 21.41 5.32 -6.70
C ARG A 77 20.21 5.18 -7.62
N LEU A 78 19.10 5.75 -7.18
CA LEU A 78 17.93 5.90 -8.01
C LEU A 78 18.24 6.94 -9.09
N THR A 79 18.17 6.56 -10.36
CA THR A 79 18.24 7.48 -11.48
C THR A 79 16.88 7.60 -12.14
N LEU A 80 16.59 8.77 -12.70
CA LEU A 80 15.34 8.98 -13.41
C LEU A 80 15.50 8.49 -14.85
N GLY A 81 14.92 7.32 -15.15
CA GLY A 81 14.84 6.80 -16.52
C GLY A 81 13.77 7.51 -17.35
N GLU A 82 13.75 7.27 -18.67
CA GLU A 82 12.68 7.71 -19.57
C GLU A 82 11.40 6.86 -19.35
N LEU A 83 10.78 6.99 -18.18
CA LEU A 83 9.43 6.51 -17.97
C LEU A 83 8.47 7.37 -18.80
N GLY A 84 7.70 6.75 -19.68
CA GLY A 84 6.70 7.43 -20.50
C GLY A 84 5.60 8.04 -19.63
N LEU A 85 5.75 9.32 -19.25
CA LEU A 85 4.69 10.08 -18.60
C LEU A 85 3.52 10.26 -19.56
N SER A 86 2.31 10.08 -19.04
CA SER A 86 1.12 10.40 -19.81
C SER A 86 0.96 11.92 -19.92
N MET A 87 1.01 12.44 -21.14
CA MET A 87 1.03 13.87 -21.44
C MET A 87 -0.35 14.46 -21.75
N GLY A 88 -1.45 13.71 -21.59
CA GLY A 88 -2.80 14.25 -21.75
C GLY A 88 -3.09 15.34 -20.71
N CYS A 89 -3.83 16.40 -21.08
CA CYS A 89 -4.11 17.51 -20.17
C CYS A 89 -4.78 17.07 -18.87
N ASP A 90 -5.73 16.14 -18.92
CA ASP A 90 -6.35 15.59 -17.70
C ASP A 90 -5.30 15.01 -16.73
N ARG A 91 -4.24 14.39 -17.26
CA ARG A 91 -3.16 13.80 -16.47
C ARG A 91 -2.19 14.86 -15.96
N ILE A 92 -1.86 15.86 -16.77
CA ILE A 92 -1.02 16.99 -16.36
C ILE A 92 -1.72 17.78 -15.25
N THR A 93 -2.96 18.20 -15.49
CA THR A 93 -3.75 18.95 -14.51
C THR A 93 -3.95 18.15 -13.22
N ALA A 94 -4.18 16.83 -13.31
CA ALA A 94 -4.25 15.97 -12.13
C ALA A 94 -2.94 15.85 -11.35
N ARG A 95 -1.77 15.99 -12.00
CA ARG A 95 -0.47 16.02 -11.32
C ARG A 95 -0.27 17.32 -10.53
N PHE A 96 -0.76 18.44 -11.06
CA PHE A 96 -0.66 19.75 -10.40
C PHE A 96 -1.83 20.07 -9.47
N SER A 97 -2.96 19.34 -9.54
CA SER A 97 -4.06 19.49 -8.58
C SER A 97 -3.67 19.05 -7.16
N SER A 98 -2.68 18.17 -7.04
CA SER A 98 -2.12 17.73 -5.77
C SER A 98 -0.97 18.60 -5.27
N ALA A 99 -0.54 19.60 -6.04
CA ALA A 99 0.55 20.49 -5.67
C ALA A 99 0.28 21.14 -4.31
N PRO A 100 1.31 21.31 -3.46
CA PRO A 100 1.13 21.82 -2.14
C PRO A 100 0.64 23.26 -2.27
N ALA A 101 -0.50 23.57 -1.64
CA ALA A 101 -1.09 24.90 -1.66
C ALA A 101 -0.29 25.90 -0.78
N PHE A 102 1.03 25.82 -0.77
CA PHE A 102 1.86 26.77 -0.03
C PHE A 102 1.68 28.16 -0.62
N HIS A 103 1.11 29.05 0.19
CA HIS A 103 0.85 30.43 -0.18
C HIS A 103 1.93 31.29 0.49
N GLU A 104 2.98 31.64 -0.26
CA GLU A 104 3.56 32.95 -0.03
C GLU A 104 2.41 33.96 -0.21
N PRO A 105 2.22 34.95 0.68
CA PRO A 105 1.11 35.89 0.53
C PRO A 105 1.24 36.71 -0.76
N TYR A 106 2.43 36.71 -1.35
CA TYR A 106 2.76 37.34 -2.61
C TYR A 106 2.88 36.34 -3.77
N SER A 107 2.73 36.86 -4.98
CA SER A 107 2.81 36.09 -6.23
C SER A 107 4.22 36.12 -6.83
N ILE A 108 4.69 34.97 -7.33
CA ILE A 108 6.06 34.81 -7.85
C ILE A 108 6.01 34.35 -9.32
N ALA A 109 6.88 34.92 -10.14
CA ALA A 109 7.18 34.44 -11.49
C ALA A 109 8.50 33.66 -11.50
N TYR A 110 8.50 32.46 -12.09
CA TYR A 110 9.68 31.63 -12.26
C TYR A 110 10.08 31.63 -13.73
N VAL A 111 11.23 32.24 -14.03
CA VAL A 111 11.81 32.26 -15.37
C VAL A 111 12.93 31.24 -15.42
N LYS A 112 12.76 30.20 -16.24
CA LYS A 112 13.71 29.08 -16.30
C LYS A 112 14.16 28.80 -17.73
N THR A 113 15.47 28.79 -17.94
CA THR A 113 16.06 28.29 -19.20
C THR A 113 16.19 26.78 -19.12
N VAL A 114 15.60 26.06 -20.08
CA VAL A 114 15.43 24.60 -20.02
C VAL A 114 15.81 23.91 -21.33
N TYR A 115 16.37 22.71 -21.23
CA TYR A 115 16.84 21.95 -22.40
C TYR A 115 16.67 20.42 -22.27
N GLN A 116 16.44 19.89 -21.07
CA GLN A 116 16.26 18.44 -20.84
C GLN A 116 15.59 18.14 -19.49
N ASP A 117 15.41 16.85 -19.19
CA ASP A 117 14.91 16.33 -17.92
C ASP A 117 13.50 16.85 -17.56
N TYR A 118 12.54 16.69 -18.49
CA TYR A 118 11.16 17.17 -18.33
C TYR A 118 10.55 16.80 -16.97
N GLN A 119 10.71 15.53 -16.55
CA GLN A 119 10.15 15.04 -15.30
C GLN A 119 10.71 15.79 -14.09
N PHE A 120 12.02 16.07 -14.09
CA PHE A 120 12.65 16.87 -13.04
C PHE A 120 12.10 18.29 -13.03
N LEU A 121 11.95 18.92 -14.20
CA LEU A 121 11.37 20.26 -14.29
C LEU A 121 9.94 20.30 -13.76
N GLU A 122 9.14 19.28 -14.09
CA GLU A 122 7.78 19.13 -13.58
C GLU A 122 7.76 18.96 -12.04
N GLN A 123 8.66 18.14 -11.47
CA GLN A 123 8.84 18.00 -10.02
C GLN A 123 9.19 19.34 -9.34
N GLN A 124 10.16 20.08 -9.89
CA GLN A 124 10.58 21.35 -9.31
C GLN A 124 9.48 22.41 -9.40
N MET A 125 8.72 22.40 -10.49
CA MET A 125 7.55 23.25 -10.64
C MET A 125 6.47 22.86 -9.62
N TRP A 126 6.20 21.56 -9.44
CA TRP A 126 5.21 21.05 -8.49
C TRP A 126 5.45 21.59 -7.06
N ASN A 127 6.71 21.64 -6.60
CA ASN A 127 7.07 22.16 -5.28
C ASN A 127 6.70 23.64 -5.06
N THR A 128 6.57 24.42 -6.14
CA THR A 128 6.30 25.86 -6.09
C THR A 128 4.94 26.23 -6.68
N TYR A 129 4.21 25.28 -7.24
CA TYR A 129 3.05 25.52 -8.08
C TYR A 129 1.87 26.07 -7.28
N THR A 130 1.45 27.28 -7.65
CA THR A 130 0.19 27.86 -7.21
C THR A 130 -0.50 28.52 -8.40
N ARG A 131 -1.83 28.67 -8.33
CA ARG A 131 -2.60 29.38 -9.38
C ARG A 131 -2.25 30.87 -9.49
N ARG A 132 -1.56 31.44 -8.49
CA ARG A 132 -1.13 32.85 -8.45
C ARG A 132 0.28 33.05 -9.01
N ASN A 133 1.09 31.99 -9.03
CA ASN A 133 2.44 32.03 -9.57
C ASN A 133 2.43 31.89 -11.08
N TRP A 134 3.44 32.44 -11.73
CA TRP A 134 3.67 32.33 -13.17
C TRP A 134 4.94 31.54 -13.45
N TYR A 135 4.92 30.76 -14.51
CA TYR A 135 6.07 29.98 -14.97
C TYR A 135 6.36 30.35 -16.41
N CYS A 136 7.57 30.83 -16.71
CA CYS A 136 8.00 31.06 -18.08
C CYS A 136 9.22 30.19 -18.39
N PHE A 137 9.08 29.35 -19.41
CA PHE A 137 10.15 28.50 -19.91
C PHE A 137 10.76 29.10 -21.18
N SER A 138 12.07 29.37 -21.14
CA SER A 138 12.86 29.60 -22.34
C SER A 138 13.47 28.26 -22.77
N VAL A 139 12.90 27.66 -23.81
CA VAL A 139 13.31 26.34 -24.30
C VAL A 139 14.45 26.50 -25.30
N ASP A 140 15.58 25.86 -25.03
CA ASP A 140 16.74 25.85 -25.92
C ASP A 140 16.33 25.31 -27.30
N HIS A 141 16.71 26.04 -28.35
CA HIS A 141 16.45 25.66 -29.73
C HIS A 141 17.03 24.29 -30.08
N LYS A 142 18.14 23.91 -29.43
CA LYS A 142 18.84 22.63 -29.66
C LYS A 142 18.27 21.47 -28.84
N ALA A 143 17.29 21.72 -27.98
CA ALA A 143 16.72 20.68 -27.12
C ALA A 143 16.04 19.56 -27.96
N PRO A 144 16.00 18.30 -27.47
CA PRO A 144 15.33 17.22 -28.17
C PRO A 144 13.86 17.53 -28.48
N GLU A 145 13.37 17.14 -29.66
CA GLU A 145 11.98 17.42 -30.06
C GLU A 145 10.94 16.81 -29.13
N ALA A 146 11.21 15.62 -28.58
CA ALA A 146 10.36 15.00 -27.57
C ALA A 146 10.23 15.88 -26.30
N PHE A 147 11.34 16.48 -25.86
CA PHE A 147 11.36 17.38 -24.72
C PHE A 147 10.57 18.68 -25.00
N LYS A 148 10.79 19.29 -26.18
CA LYS A 148 10.05 20.49 -26.60
C LYS A 148 8.54 20.24 -26.64
N LYS A 149 8.12 19.11 -27.20
CA LYS A 149 6.70 18.69 -27.22
C LYS A 149 6.12 18.55 -25.82
N ASN A 150 6.88 17.98 -24.89
CA ASN A 150 6.39 17.82 -23.52
C ASN A 150 6.22 19.16 -22.78
N ILE A 151 7.17 20.10 -22.95
CA ILE A 151 7.05 21.46 -22.38
C ILE A 151 5.89 22.23 -23.04
N ALA A 152 5.72 22.10 -24.37
CA ALA A 152 4.59 22.71 -25.09
C ALA A 152 3.25 22.18 -24.58
N GLN A 153 3.15 20.86 -24.36
CA GLN A 153 1.95 20.25 -23.79
C GLN A 153 1.68 20.72 -22.36
N LEU A 154 2.71 20.84 -21.51
CA LEU A 154 2.59 21.39 -20.16
C LEU A 154 2.03 22.82 -20.17
N ALA A 155 2.58 23.68 -21.04
CA ALA A 155 2.12 25.06 -21.20
C ALA A 155 0.69 25.16 -21.77
N HIS A 156 0.31 24.24 -22.65
CA HIS A 156 -1.04 24.17 -23.19
C HIS A 156 -2.07 23.80 -22.11
N CYS A 157 -1.74 22.89 -21.19
CA CYS A 157 -2.67 22.37 -20.20
C CYS A 157 -2.78 23.22 -18.92
N LEU A 158 -1.81 24.10 -18.64
CA LEU A 158 -1.79 24.93 -17.43
C LEU A 158 -1.76 26.42 -17.78
N PRO A 159 -2.77 27.21 -17.37
CA PRO A 159 -2.97 28.58 -17.85
C PRO A 159 -1.92 29.59 -17.36
N ASN A 160 -1.17 29.25 -16.30
CA ASN A 160 -0.12 30.07 -15.71
C ASN A 160 1.30 29.62 -16.11
N VAL A 161 1.40 28.71 -17.10
CA VAL A 161 2.66 28.29 -17.70
C VAL A 161 2.77 28.88 -19.10
N LEU A 162 3.89 29.53 -19.37
CA LEU A 162 4.19 30.25 -20.60
C LEU A 162 5.50 29.73 -21.18
N ILE A 163 5.63 29.83 -22.49
CA ILE A 163 6.88 29.60 -23.21
C ILE A 163 7.27 30.92 -23.85
N SER A 164 8.55 31.26 -23.77
CA SER A 164 9.10 32.41 -24.50
C SER A 164 8.76 32.30 -25.98
N ASN A 165 8.28 33.39 -26.57
CA ASN A 165 8.01 33.48 -28.00
C ASN A 165 9.28 33.37 -28.86
N VAL A 166 10.45 33.63 -28.27
CA VAL A 166 11.75 33.48 -28.92
C VAL A 166 12.46 32.24 -28.38
N SER A 167 12.82 31.33 -29.29
CA SER A 167 13.68 30.18 -28.99
C SER A 167 15.11 30.51 -29.43
N ARG A 168 16.08 30.32 -28.53
CA ARG A 168 17.50 30.62 -28.76
C ARG A 168 18.35 29.39 -28.53
N GLU A 169 19.47 29.31 -29.24
CA GLU A 169 20.51 28.33 -28.94
C GLU A 169 21.33 28.81 -27.74
N VAL A 170 21.28 28.05 -26.65
CA VAL A 170 21.99 28.37 -25.41
C VAL A 170 23.18 27.43 -25.23
N PHE A 171 24.29 27.94 -24.69
CA PHE A 171 25.52 27.17 -24.52
C PHE A 171 26.05 27.27 -23.09
N SER A 172 26.85 26.28 -22.69
CA SER A 172 27.35 26.14 -21.33
C SER A 172 28.38 27.19 -20.91
N ASP A 173 28.89 27.97 -21.87
CA ASP A 173 29.77 29.11 -21.67
C ASP A 173 29.01 30.41 -21.37
N GLY A 174 27.68 30.38 -21.38
CA GLY A 174 26.81 31.53 -21.10
C GLY A 174 26.22 32.20 -22.35
N PHE A 175 26.57 31.75 -23.56
CA PHE A 175 26.03 32.35 -24.78
C PHE A 175 24.49 32.26 -24.82
N ASN A 176 23.84 33.38 -25.17
CA ASN A 176 22.37 33.59 -25.18
C ASN A 176 21.63 33.36 -23.85
N GLN A 177 22.30 33.02 -22.76
CA GLN A 177 21.65 32.69 -21.49
C GLN A 177 20.89 33.90 -20.90
N ASN A 178 21.48 35.10 -20.94
CA ASN A 178 20.81 36.33 -20.51
C ASN A 178 19.63 36.70 -21.39
N TYR A 179 19.76 36.54 -22.71
CA TYR A 179 18.66 36.80 -23.64
C TYR A 179 17.48 35.86 -23.40
N ALA A 180 17.75 34.57 -23.15
CA ALA A 180 16.72 33.59 -22.79
C ALA A 180 15.90 34.03 -21.55
N HIS A 181 16.58 34.54 -20.52
CA HIS A 181 15.90 35.10 -19.34
C HIS A 181 15.08 36.35 -19.68
N ILE A 182 15.67 37.31 -20.40
CA ILE A 182 15.02 38.57 -20.78
C ILE A 182 13.79 38.34 -21.66
N ASP A 183 13.83 37.41 -22.61
CA ASP A 183 12.69 37.13 -23.48
C ASP A 183 11.51 36.51 -22.71
N CYS A 184 11.80 35.71 -21.69
CA CYS A 184 10.77 35.29 -20.74
C CYS A 184 10.25 36.45 -19.87
N MET A 185 11.11 37.36 -19.41
CA MET A 185 10.68 38.56 -18.68
C MET A 185 9.76 39.45 -19.55
N LYS A 186 10.05 39.59 -20.85
CA LYS A 186 9.18 40.27 -21.82
C LYS A 186 7.81 39.60 -21.93
N THR A 187 7.80 38.27 -22.00
CA THR A 187 6.56 37.46 -22.05
C THR A 187 5.69 37.67 -20.79
N LEU A 188 6.30 37.97 -19.65
CA LEU A 188 5.64 38.16 -18.37
C LEU A 188 5.15 39.60 -18.10
N LEU A 189 5.46 40.59 -18.96
CA LEU A 189 5.15 42.01 -18.71
C LEU A 189 3.69 42.30 -18.36
N SER A 190 2.74 41.61 -18.99
CA SER A 190 1.29 41.78 -18.79
C SER A 190 0.74 41.00 -17.58
N ARG A 191 1.58 40.17 -16.94
CA ARG A 191 1.17 39.27 -15.85
C ARG A 191 1.30 39.95 -14.50
N LYS A 192 0.42 39.58 -13.58
CA LYS A 192 0.43 40.07 -12.20
C LYS A 192 1.27 39.13 -11.34
N TYR A 193 2.44 39.61 -10.91
CA TYR A 193 3.33 38.98 -9.94
C TYR A 193 4.03 40.07 -9.13
N GLU A 194 4.62 39.73 -7.99
CA GLU A 194 5.37 40.68 -7.14
C GLU A 194 6.88 40.48 -7.24
N TYR A 195 7.33 39.23 -7.37
CA TYR A 195 8.74 38.88 -7.49
C TYR A 195 8.99 37.90 -8.62
N LEU A 196 10.21 37.88 -9.14
CA LEU A 196 10.64 37.04 -10.26
C LEU A 196 11.96 36.36 -9.93
N PHE A 197 12.04 35.04 -10.09
CA PHE A 197 13.27 34.26 -10.01
C PHE A 197 13.81 33.95 -11.41
N LEU A 198 15.11 34.17 -11.61
CA LEU A 198 15.86 33.68 -12.76
C LEU A 198 16.56 32.36 -12.39
N LEU A 199 16.29 31.30 -13.16
CA LEU A 199 16.74 29.94 -12.88
C LEU A 199 17.30 29.26 -14.15
N GLN A 200 18.15 28.26 -13.95
CA GLN A 200 18.64 27.34 -14.99
C GLN A 200 18.05 25.93 -14.83
N ASN A 201 18.21 25.06 -15.84
CA ASN A 201 17.59 23.74 -15.92
C ASN A 201 17.64 22.94 -14.61
N HIS A 202 18.82 22.81 -13.99
CA HIS A 202 19.06 21.99 -12.79
C HIS A 202 19.09 22.77 -11.47
N ASP A 203 18.57 24.00 -11.46
CA ASP A 203 18.39 24.74 -10.20
C ASP A 203 17.17 24.22 -9.44
N ILE A 204 17.36 24.04 -8.14
CA ILE A 204 16.33 23.68 -7.16
C ILE A 204 16.13 24.85 -6.20
N LEU A 205 14.89 25.27 -6.00
CA LEU A 205 14.57 26.33 -5.05
C LEU A 205 14.47 25.73 -3.65
N ALA A 206 15.32 26.19 -2.73
CA ALA A 206 15.32 25.78 -1.34
C ALA A 206 14.45 26.69 -0.44
N ARG A 207 14.32 27.98 -0.77
CA ARG A 207 13.51 28.98 -0.03
C ARG A 207 13.03 30.11 -0.93
N THR A 208 12.01 30.82 -0.46
CA THR A 208 11.39 32.03 -1.04
C THR A 208 11.70 33.27 -0.18
N HIS A 209 11.74 34.46 -0.80
CA HIS A 209 12.04 35.75 -0.13
C HIS A 209 11.34 36.94 -0.78
N ARG A 210 11.36 38.09 -0.10
CA ARG A 210 10.63 39.34 -0.46
C ARG A 210 11.53 40.53 -0.73
N SER A 211 12.78 40.29 -1.11
CA SER A 211 13.71 41.37 -1.45
C SER A 211 14.40 41.03 -2.74
N ALA A 212 14.80 42.06 -3.49
CA ALA A 212 15.76 41.83 -4.56
C ALA A 212 16.97 41.10 -3.96
N VAL A 213 17.48 40.08 -4.65
CA VAL A 213 18.73 39.39 -4.30
C VAL A 213 19.46 39.02 -5.58
N VAL A 214 20.71 39.46 -5.73
CA VAL A 214 21.65 38.98 -6.76
C VAL A 214 23.00 38.75 -6.09
N ASP A 215 23.62 37.60 -6.37
CA ASP A 215 25.00 37.38 -5.93
C ASP A 215 25.91 38.36 -6.66
N ARG A 216 26.78 39.07 -5.93
CA ARG A 216 27.70 40.06 -6.52
C ARG A 216 29.01 40.15 -5.74
N GLU A 217 30.10 40.29 -6.49
CA GLU A 217 31.45 40.56 -6.03
C GLU A 217 32.13 41.56 -6.98
N PRO A 218 33.09 42.37 -6.50
CA PRO A 218 33.90 43.21 -7.37
C PRO A 218 34.50 42.36 -8.49
N CYS A 219 34.36 42.82 -9.73
CA CYS A 219 34.78 42.01 -10.86
C CYS A 219 36.31 41.84 -10.86
N PRO A 220 36.82 40.60 -10.88
CA PRO A 220 38.26 40.39 -10.93
C PRO A 220 38.83 40.79 -12.29
N TYR A 221 40.07 41.30 -12.28
CA TYR A 221 40.76 41.87 -13.45
C TYR A 221 40.75 40.98 -14.70
N HIS A 222 40.75 39.65 -14.53
CA HIS A 222 40.76 38.68 -15.64
C HIS A 222 39.38 38.35 -16.21
N ARG A 223 38.27 38.84 -15.62
CA ARG A 223 36.88 38.59 -16.07
C ARG A 223 36.23 39.86 -16.65
N CYS A 224 36.61 41.03 -16.14
CA CYS A 224 36.21 42.32 -16.70
C CYS A 224 37.40 42.93 -17.43
N VAL A 225 37.52 42.57 -18.71
CA VAL A 225 38.61 42.98 -19.60
C VAL A 225 38.68 44.50 -19.65
N GLU A 226 39.88 45.08 -19.57
CA GLU A 226 40.08 46.54 -19.59
C GLU A 226 39.52 47.21 -20.86
N ASN A 227 39.44 46.46 -21.97
CA ASN A 227 38.93 46.92 -23.25
C ASN A 227 37.40 47.07 -23.31
N TYR A 228 36.66 46.67 -22.28
CA TYR A 228 35.21 46.88 -22.26
C TYR A 228 34.90 48.37 -22.14
N SER A 229 33.99 48.86 -22.98
CA SER A 229 33.48 50.22 -22.80
C SER A 229 32.85 50.32 -21.42
N ARG A 230 33.19 51.38 -20.70
CA ARG A 230 32.61 51.68 -19.39
C ARG A 230 31.49 52.70 -19.47
N ASN A 231 31.43 53.47 -20.55
CA ASN A 231 30.53 54.60 -20.67
C ASN A 231 29.10 54.12 -20.97
N LEU A 232 28.13 54.51 -20.14
CA LEU A 232 26.74 54.07 -20.29
C LEU A 232 26.09 54.55 -21.58
N GLY A 233 26.46 55.76 -22.06
CA GLY A 233 25.99 56.30 -23.33
C GLY A 233 26.46 55.48 -24.53
N GLN A 234 27.74 55.11 -24.57
CA GLN A 234 28.31 54.25 -25.62
C GLN A 234 27.69 52.85 -25.63
N LEU A 235 27.34 52.34 -24.45
CA LEU A 235 26.69 51.04 -24.29
C LEU A 235 25.18 51.06 -24.56
N GLY A 236 24.58 52.23 -24.80
CA GLY A 236 23.14 52.37 -25.01
C GLY A 236 22.29 52.00 -23.79
N LEU A 237 22.87 51.94 -22.59
CA LEU A 237 22.20 51.45 -21.38
C LEU A 237 21.31 52.50 -20.70
N CYS A 238 21.37 53.76 -21.12
CA CYS A 238 20.60 54.82 -20.49
C CYS A 238 19.09 54.61 -20.67
N PRO A 239 18.29 54.70 -19.59
CA PRO A 239 16.85 54.51 -19.64
C PRO A 239 16.15 55.36 -20.70
N LYS A 240 15.24 54.74 -21.47
CA LYS A 240 14.45 55.39 -22.53
C LYS A 240 13.59 56.55 -22.05
N SER A 241 13.26 56.62 -20.77
CA SER A 241 12.51 57.71 -20.14
C SER A 241 13.36 58.95 -19.82
N PHE A 242 14.69 58.84 -19.74
CA PHE A 242 15.55 59.97 -19.34
C PHE A 242 15.54 61.08 -20.40
N ARG A 243 15.51 62.34 -19.94
CA ARG A 243 15.50 63.54 -20.80
C ARG A 243 16.40 64.63 -20.22
N GLY A 244 16.86 65.55 -21.08
CA GLY A 244 17.64 66.73 -20.65
C GLY A 244 18.87 66.36 -19.82
N ASP A 245 19.05 67.05 -18.70
CA ASP A 245 20.20 66.89 -17.79
C ASP A 245 20.32 65.47 -17.23
N GLU A 246 19.21 64.77 -17.01
CA GLU A 246 19.22 63.39 -16.52
C GLU A 246 19.82 62.42 -17.55
N LEU A 247 19.46 62.61 -18.83
CA LEU A 247 20.03 61.82 -19.93
C LEU A 247 21.53 62.14 -20.10
N ALA A 248 21.90 63.42 -20.07
CA ALA A 248 23.30 63.84 -20.18
C ALA A 248 24.15 63.27 -19.03
N ALA A 249 23.64 63.30 -17.80
CA ALA A 249 24.31 62.72 -16.63
C ALA A 249 24.49 61.20 -16.76
N CYS A 250 23.47 60.49 -17.25
CA CYS A 250 23.59 59.05 -17.51
C CYS A 250 24.63 58.77 -18.60
N GLN A 251 24.59 59.50 -19.72
CA GLN A 251 25.51 59.31 -20.83
C GLN A 251 26.97 59.62 -20.46
N ALA A 252 27.21 60.53 -19.53
CA ALA A 252 28.54 60.82 -19.00
C ALA A 252 29.01 59.81 -17.93
N ALA A 253 28.10 59.04 -17.34
CA ALA A 253 28.41 58.10 -16.27
C ALA A 253 28.96 56.76 -16.79
N ASN A 254 29.60 56.03 -15.87
CA ASN A 254 30.19 54.73 -16.14
C ASN A 254 29.41 53.59 -15.46
N VAL A 255 29.36 52.44 -16.12
CA VAL A 255 28.85 51.19 -15.54
C VAL A 255 29.78 50.72 -14.41
N THR A 256 29.18 50.22 -13.33
CA THR A 256 29.91 49.54 -12.26
C THR A 256 29.91 48.05 -12.54
N TYR A 257 30.99 47.54 -13.14
CA TYR A 257 31.14 46.12 -13.43
C TYR A 257 31.24 45.29 -12.17
N MET A 258 30.32 44.33 -12.05
CA MET A 258 30.27 43.35 -10.98
C MET A 258 30.22 41.95 -11.58
N LYS A 259 30.87 41.00 -10.92
CA LYS A 259 30.73 39.58 -11.20
C LYS A 259 29.73 38.99 -10.21
N GLY A 260 28.96 38.00 -10.63
CA GLY A 260 28.01 37.34 -9.76
C GLY A 260 27.57 35.99 -10.29
N SER A 261 26.26 35.77 -10.24
CA SER A 261 25.61 34.69 -10.94
C SER A 261 24.51 35.26 -11.84
N MET A 262 24.06 34.49 -12.81
CA MET A 262 22.92 34.89 -13.66
C MET A 262 21.58 34.79 -12.92
N GLN A 263 21.53 34.02 -11.83
CA GLN A 263 20.35 33.92 -10.98
C GLN A 263 20.12 35.27 -10.29
N ALA A 264 18.86 35.68 -10.25
CA ALA A 264 18.42 36.85 -9.52
C ALA A 264 17.01 36.62 -8.99
N LEU A 265 16.71 37.22 -7.84
CA LEU A 265 15.38 37.48 -7.36
C LEU A 265 15.09 38.97 -7.56
N LEU A 266 14.09 39.31 -8.36
CA LEU A 266 13.78 40.69 -8.76
C LEU A 266 12.35 41.04 -8.39
N PRO A 267 12.08 42.19 -7.73
CA PRO A 267 10.74 42.75 -7.67
C PRO A 267 10.20 43.03 -9.08
N LYS A 268 8.88 42.96 -9.26
CA LYS A 268 8.26 43.23 -10.57
C LYS A 268 8.62 44.61 -11.10
N ALA A 269 8.64 45.64 -10.26
CA ALA A 269 9.03 47.00 -10.68
C ALA A 269 10.45 47.04 -11.26
N THR A 270 11.38 46.29 -10.67
CA THR A 270 12.77 46.15 -11.15
C THR A 270 12.81 45.42 -12.50
N ALA A 271 12.11 44.29 -12.61
CA ALA A 271 12.06 43.51 -13.85
C ALA A 271 11.41 44.29 -15.00
N ASP A 272 10.30 44.97 -14.74
CA ASP A 272 9.59 45.80 -15.71
C ASP A 272 10.46 46.98 -16.17
N TYR A 273 11.16 47.62 -15.24
CA TYR A 273 12.09 48.73 -15.56
C TYR A 273 13.21 48.26 -16.49
N ILE A 274 13.89 47.15 -16.15
CA ILE A 274 14.96 46.60 -16.99
C ILE A 274 14.46 46.30 -18.40
N VAL A 275 13.28 45.68 -18.55
CA VAL A 275 12.77 45.27 -19.86
C VAL A 275 12.22 46.44 -20.69
N ARG A 276 11.57 47.42 -20.05
CA ARG A 276 10.92 48.53 -20.76
C ARG A 276 11.89 49.67 -21.06
N GLU A 277 12.71 50.02 -20.07
CA GLU A 277 13.50 51.24 -20.08
C GLU A 277 14.93 51.02 -20.58
N ILE A 278 15.54 49.87 -20.32
CA ILE A 278 16.97 49.64 -20.61
C ILE A 278 17.11 48.75 -21.85
N ASP A 279 17.91 49.19 -22.81
CA ASP A 279 18.37 48.32 -23.90
C ASP A 279 19.70 47.67 -23.52
N VAL A 280 19.66 46.38 -23.23
CA VAL A 280 20.86 45.63 -22.81
C VAL A 280 21.62 45.01 -23.98
N THR A 281 21.17 45.17 -25.22
CA THR A 281 21.70 44.41 -26.37
C THR A 281 23.19 44.65 -26.58
N THR A 282 23.62 45.90 -26.73
CA THR A 282 25.04 46.23 -26.90
C THR A 282 25.88 45.77 -25.72
N PHE A 283 25.34 45.85 -24.50
CA PHE A 283 26.04 45.41 -23.30
C PHE A 283 26.23 43.89 -23.28
N VAL A 284 25.16 43.11 -23.51
CA VAL A 284 25.22 41.64 -23.56
C VAL A 284 26.09 41.15 -24.72
N ASP A 285 26.00 41.77 -25.89
CA ASP A 285 26.75 41.37 -27.08
C ASP A 285 28.26 41.64 -26.94
N MET A 286 28.65 42.68 -26.19
CA MET A 286 30.06 43.00 -25.96
C MET A 286 30.83 41.89 -25.25
N PHE A 287 30.18 41.18 -24.32
CA PHE A 287 30.85 40.15 -23.52
C PHE A 287 30.41 38.72 -23.84
N SER A 288 29.39 38.53 -24.69
CA SER A 288 28.92 37.20 -25.11
C SER A 288 29.96 36.36 -25.87
N LEU A 289 31.09 36.96 -26.27
CA LEU A 289 32.25 36.28 -26.86
C LEU A 289 33.18 35.63 -25.83
N TYR A 290 32.95 35.84 -24.52
CA TYR A 290 33.81 35.37 -23.45
C TYR A 290 33.11 34.39 -22.51
N PHE A 291 33.87 33.43 -21.97
CA PHE A 291 33.37 32.41 -21.06
C PHE A 291 32.81 33.01 -19.76
N ALA A 292 31.61 32.57 -19.37
CA ALA A 292 30.89 32.95 -18.15
C ALA A 292 30.62 34.46 -18.04
N ALA A 293 30.44 35.12 -19.18
CA ALA A 293 30.13 36.54 -19.24
C ALA A 293 28.66 36.85 -18.87
N ASP A 294 27.79 35.86 -18.97
CA ASP A 294 26.40 35.94 -18.54
C ASP A 294 26.24 36.28 -17.05
N GLU A 295 27.21 35.89 -16.23
CA GLU A 295 27.31 36.17 -14.79
C GLU A 295 27.61 37.65 -14.44
N GLN A 296 27.65 38.56 -15.40
CA GLN A 296 27.98 39.98 -15.18
C GLN A 296 26.80 40.94 -15.37
N LEU A 297 25.76 40.53 -16.10
CA LEU A 297 24.65 41.43 -16.50
C LEU A 297 23.88 41.99 -15.30
N PHE A 298 23.12 41.13 -14.61
CA PHE A 298 22.25 41.56 -13.50
C PHE A 298 23.04 42.16 -12.33
N PRO A 299 24.21 41.61 -11.91
CA PRO A 299 25.04 42.23 -10.88
C PRO A 299 25.47 43.67 -11.23
N SER A 300 25.87 43.91 -12.49
CA SER A 300 26.34 45.23 -12.94
C SER A 300 25.20 46.22 -13.09
N LEU A 301 24.07 45.80 -13.67
CA LEU A 301 22.89 46.65 -13.78
C LEU A 301 22.38 47.09 -12.40
N LEU A 302 22.21 46.15 -11.46
CA LEU A 302 21.65 46.41 -10.14
C LEU A 302 22.62 47.13 -9.17
N THR A 303 23.87 47.36 -9.58
CA THR A 303 24.86 48.11 -8.80
C THR A 303 25.14 49.49 -9.40
N THR A 304 24.83 49.71 -10.69
CA THR A 304 25.12 50.97 -11.38
C THR A 304 24.09 52.03 -11.00
N GLU A 305 24.52 53.03 -10.23
CA GLU A 305 23.64 54.06 -9.67
C GLU A 305 22.98 54.96 -10.73
N ALA A 306 23.71 55.33 -11.77
CA ALA A 306 23.24 56.24 -12.81
C ALA A 306 22.03 55.69 -13.60
N LEU A 307 21.79 54.38 -13.58
CA LEU A 307 20.64 53.75 -14.23
C LEU A 307 19.34 53.91 -13.42
N LYS A 308 19.41 54.37 -12.17
CA LYS A 308 18.26 54.59 -11.26
C LYS A 308 17.26 53.42 -11.20
N ILE A 309 17.73 52.18 -11.35
CA ILE A 309 16.87 50.99 -11.32
C ILE A 309 16.19 50.88 -9.94
N PRO A 310 14.85 50.68 -9.88
CA PRO A 310 14.14 50.46 -8.63
C PRO A 310 14.66 49.22 -7.90
N GLY A 311 14.91 49.31 -6.59
CA GLY A 311 15.42 48.19 -5.80
C GLY A 311 16.89 47.83 -6.08
N ARG A 312 17.65 48.71 -6.74
CA ARG A 312 19.12 48.59 -6.88
C ARG A 312 19.82 48.61 -5.52
N TYR A 313 21.07 48.17 -5.53
CA TYR A 313 21.93 48.23 -4.36
C TYR A 313 22.99 49.32 -4.49
N SER A 314 23.31 49.96 -3.37
CA SER A 314 24.50 50.81 -3.30
C SER A 314 25.77 49.96 -3.28
N ALA A 315 26.81 50.41 -3.98
CA ALA A 315 28.12 49.75 -4.03
C ALA A 315 28.81 49.52 -2.66
N PRO A 316 28.69 50.41 -1.63
CA PRO A 316 29.40 50.22 -0.35
C PRO A 316 28.68 49.29 0.65
N CYS A 317 27.48 48.80 0.37
CA CYS A 317 26.76 47.91 1.29
C CYS A 317 27.32 46.48 1.22
N GLY A 318 27.73 45.94 2.38
CA GLY A 318 28.22 44.57 2.53
C GLY A 318 27.36 43.55 1.79
N TYR A 319 28.01 42.70 1.00
CA TYR A 319 27.38 41.88 -0.02
C TYR A 319 26.58 40.73 0.61
N PRO A 320 25.26 40.60 0.37
CA PRO A 320 24.57 39.36 0.65
C PRO A 320 25.10 38.30 -0.31
N LYS A 321 26.05 37.51 0.16
CA LYS A 321 26.43 36.25 -0.48
C LYS A 321 25.31 35.27 -0.20
N MET A 322 24.95 34.45 -1.19
CA MET A 322 24.11 33.24 -1.09
C MET A 322 22.71 33.37 -1.65
N LEU A 323 22.56 33.89 -2.88
CA LEU A 323 21.39 33.52 -3.68
C LEU A 323 21.45 32.05 -4.07
N ARG A 324 22.60 31.59 -4.55
CA ARG A 324 22.80 30.22 -5.04
C ARG A 324 23.94 29.51 -4.32
N HIS A 325 23.65 28.31 -3.81
CA HIS A 325 24.64 27.41 -3.24
C HIS A 325 25.27 26.54 -4.31
N VAL A 326 26.59 26.62 -4.45
CA VAL A 326 27.39 25.80 -5.37
C VAL A 326 28.69 25.41 -4.67
N VAL A 327 29.06 24.14 -4.74
CA VAL A 327 30.38 23.65 -4.29
C VAL A 327 31.32 23.55 -5.50
N TRP A 328 32.40 24.33 -5.47
CA TRP A 328 33.36 24.47 -6.56
C TRP A 328 34.71 23.81 -6.25
N PHE A 329 35.27 23.10 -7.23
CA PHE A 329 36.62 22.51 -7.27
C PHE A 329 37.01 21.60 -6.10
N ASP A 330 36.04 21.23 -5.26
CA ASP A 330 36.13 20.38 -4.08
C ASP A 330 37.47 20.40 -3.31
N LYS A 331 38.01 21.59 -3.05
CA LYS A 331 39.35 21.73 -2.44
C LYS A 331 39.41 21.27 -0.97
N LYS A 332 38.27 21.00 -0.35
CA LYS A 332 38.11 20.72 1.08
C LYS A 332 37.29 19.45 1.38
N GLY A 333 36.99 18.61 0.37
CA GLY A 333 36.14 17.44 0.55
C GLY A 333 34.71 17.79 0.95
N GLN A 334 34.21 18.91 0.45
CA GLN A 334 32.84 19.39 0.64
C GLN A 334 31.84 18.70 -0.30
N CYS A 335 32.30 18.07 -1.38
CA CYS A 335 31.47 17.23 -2.25
C CYS A 335 31.47 15.79 -1.72
N ALA A 336 30.58 15.48 -0.79
CA ALA A 336 30.51 14.17 -0.14
C ALA A 336 30.09 13.04 -1.10
N SER A 337 29.34 13.37 -2.15
CA SER A 337 29.07 12.43 -3.26
C SER A 337 30.29 12.11 -4.14
N GLY A 338 31.35 12.93 -4.06
CA GLY A 338 32.57 12.80 -4.85
C GLY A 338 32.41 13.04 -6.35
N ASN A 339 31.23 13.48 -6.81
CA ASN A 339 30.96 13.63 -8.24
C ASN A 339 31.07 15.10 -8.70
N MET A 340 32.03 15.36 -9.58
CA MET A 340 32.33 16.70 -10.09
C MET A 340 32.11 16.77 -11.61
N ARG A 341 31.36 17.78 -12.07
CA ARG A 341 31.18 18.07 -13.51
C ARG A 341 31.50 19.53 -13.80
N HIS A 342 32.51 19.78 -14.63
CA HIS A 342 33.03 21.10 -14.97
C HIS A 342 33.42 21.93 -13.72
N GLY A 343 34.04 21.27 -12.73
CA GLY A 343 34.44 21.93 -11.49
C GLY A 343 33.32 22.24 -10.50
N VAL A 344 32.09 21.77 -10.74
CA VAL A 344 30.93 21.90 -9.82
C VAL A 344 30.49 20.54 -9.31
N CYS A 345 30.26 20.44 -7.99
CA CYS A 345 29.73 19.24 -7.34
C CYS A 345 28.30 18.92 -7.83
N ILE A 346 28.05 17.64 -8.09
CA ILE A 346 26.71 17.11 -8.34
C ILE A 346 26.25 16.46 -7.04
N PHE A 347 25.35 17.12 -6.31
CA PHE A 347 24.93 16.64 -5.00
C PHE A 347 24.21 15.28 -5.08
N GLY A 348 24.60 14.36 -4.21
CA GLY A 348 23.96 13.06 -3.98
C GLY A 348 23.38 12.95 -2.56
N LEU A 349 22.91 11.76 -2.19
CA LEU A 349 22.37 11.49 -0.85
C LEU A 349 23.37 11.84 0.28
N GLU A 350 24.65 11.65 0.02
CA GLU A 350 25.75 11.94 0.95
C GLU A 350 25.88 13.43 1.30
N ASP A 351 25.47 14.31 0.38
CA ASP A 351 25.58 15.75 0.56
C ASP A 351 24.41 16.32 1.38
N LEU A 352 23.26 15.63 1.39
CA LEU A 352 22.01 16.11 1.98
C LEU A 352 22.09 16.56 3.45
N PRO A 353 22.83 15.89 4.37
CA PRO A 353 22.99 16.38 5.74
C PRO A 353 23.50 17.82 5.80
N SER A 354 24.45 18.17 4.93
CA SER A 354 25.02 19.53 4.85
C SER A 354 24.04 20.54 4.25
N LEU A 355 23.14 20.08 3.36
CA LEU A 355 22.17 20.93 2.68
C LEU A 355 20.94 21.25 3.55
N LYS A 356 20.68 20.47 4.61
CA LYS A 356 19.48 20.57 5.46
C LYS A 356 19.22 21.98 5.99
N ASN A 357 20.27 22.67 6.45
CA ASN A 357 20.19 23.95 7.14
C ASN A 357 20.73 25.13 6.32
N LEU A 358 20.98 24.92 5.02
CA LEU A 358 21.48 25.99 4.17
C LEU A 358 20.47 27.13 4.08
N GLN A 359 20.99 28.34 4.28
CA GLN A 359 20.29 29.61 4.09
C GLN A 359 20.03 29.99 2.61
N PRO A 360 20.89 29.65 1.62
CA PRO A 360 20.67 30.03 0.22
C PRO A 360 19.30 29.68 -0.36
N PHE A 361 18.83 30.50 -1.30
CA PHE A 361 17.52 30.33 -1.96
C PHE A 361 17.53 29.24 -3.03
N ILE A 362 18.66 29.07 -3.70
CA ILE A 362 18.82 28.15 -4.83
C ILE A 362 19.96 27.18 -4.51
N ILE A 363 19.80 25.91 -4.87
CA ILE A 363 20.85 24.90 -4.79
C ILE A 363 21.20 24.45 -6.20
N ASN A 364 22.50 24.38 -6.49
CA ASN A 364 22.99 23.85 -7.76
C ASN A 364 24.27 23.00 -7.59
N LYS A 365 24.36 21.80 -8.18
CA LYS A 365 23.35 21.10 -9.01
C LYS A 365 23.03 19.73 -8.44
N MET A 366 21.77 19.35 -8.60
CA MET A 366 21.35 17.95 -8.49
C MET A 366 20.94 17.48 -9.89
N LEU A 367 21.37 16.28 -10.26
CA LEU A 367 21.07 15.72 -11.57
C LEU A 367 20.24 14.44 -11.41
N PRO A 368 19.07 14.35 -12.05
CA PRO A 368 18.22 13.16 -11.96
C PRO A 368 18.89 11.93 -12.60
N SER A 369 19.82 12.13 -13.53
CA SER A 369 20.64 11.07 -14.12
C SER A 369 21.74 10.55 -13.20
N PHE A 370 22.07 11.27 -12.11
CA PHE A 370 23.10 10.87 -11.15
C PHE A 370 22.48 10.32 -9.87
N ASP A 371 21.63 11.12 -9.22
CA ASP A 371 20.98 10.75 -7.97
C ASP A 371 19.62 11.44 -7.84
N ASN A 372 18.61 10.81 -8.42
CA ASN A 372 17.22 11.21 -8.27
C ASN A 372 16.68 10.91 -6.87
N GLY A 373 17.31 9.99 -6.12
CA GLY A 373 16.99 9.76 -4.70
C GLY A 373 17.29 10.99 -3.85
N ALA A 374 18.43 11.64 -4.11
CA ALA A 374 18.80 12.89 -3.45
C ALA A 374 17.79 14.01 -3.71
N ILE A 375 17.33 14.14 -4.96
CA ILE A 375 16.31 15.12 -5.37
C ILE A 375 14.99 14.86 -4.64
N GLN A 376 14.56 13.61 -4.57
CA GLN A 376 13.31 13.24 -3.91
C GLN A 376 13.35 13.51 -2.40
N CYS A 377 14.45 13.12 -1.73
CA CYS A 377 14.65 13.45 -0.32
C CYS A 377 14.69 14.95 -0.07
N PHE A 378 15.34 15.73 -0.95
CA PHE A 378 15.35 17.17 -0.82
C PHE A 378 13.96 17.78 -1.01
N ASN A 379 13.16 17.30 -1.96
CA ASN A 379 11.76 17.71 -2.12
C ASN A 379 10.92 17.39 -0.88
N GLU A 380 11.10 16.22 -0.27
CA GLU A 380 10.45 15.84 0.99
C GLU A 380 10.80 16.82 2.13
N LEU A 381 12.08 17.21 2.24
CA LEU A 381 12.51 18.21 3.22
C LEU A 381 11.81 19.56 3.02
N LEU A 382 11.71 20.03 1.76
CA LEU A 382 11.05 21.30 1.44
C LEU A 382 9.57 21.25 1.79
N LEU A 383 8.88 20.15 1.50
CA LEU A 383 7.49 19.94 1.87
C LEU A 383 7.31 19.95 3.40
N ASN A 384 8.12 19.18 4.13
CA ASN A 384 8.04 19.12 5.60
C ASN A 384 8.26 20.50 6.24
N LYS A 385 9.23 21.28 5.73
CA LYS A 385 9.42 22.67 6.16
C LYS A 385 8.21 23.55 5.85
N SER A 386 7.62 23.42 4.66
CA SER A 386 6.46 24.22 4.27
C SER A 386 5.25 23.99 5.18
N ILE A 387 5.02 22.75 5.62
CA ILE A 387 3.92 22.41 6.52
C ILE A 387 4.25 22.76 7.97
N GLY A 388 5.51 22.62 8.40
CA GLY A 388 5.97 23.06 9.72
C GLY A 388 5.78 24.56 9.99
N ILE A 389 5.81 25.40 8.95
CA ILE A 389 5.58 26.86 9.05
C ILE A 389 4.09 27.21 9.25
N ILE A 390 3.18 26.43 8.64
CA ILE A 390 1.72 26.55 8.83
C ILE A 390 1.32 26.23 10.28
N ASN A 391 2.20 25.51 10.97
CA ASN A 391 1.90 24.77 12.16
C ASN A 391 2.03 25.59 13.45
N ASN A 392 2.51 26.85 13.48
CA ASN A 392 2.63 27.58 14.76
C ASN A 392 1.30 27.87 15.49
N ASP A 393 0.14 27.79 14.81
CA ASP A 393 -1.19 27.81 15.44
C ASP A 393 -1.81 26.40 15.60
N ILE A 394 -1.24 25.37 14.96
CA ILE A 394 -1.72 23.97 14.96
C ILE A 394 -0.84 23.06 15.85
N ILE A 395 0.35 23.53 16.24
CA ILE A 395 1.40 22.82 16.98
C ILE A 395 0.99 22.51 18.42
N SER A 396 0.00 23.20 18.99
CA SER A 396 -0.60 22.78 20.27
C SER A 396 -1.44 21.49 20.14
N LEU A 397 -1.85 21.11 18.91
CA LEU A 397 -2.55 19.85 18.61
C LEU A 397 -1.65 18.78 17.93
N ALA A 398 -0.57 19.16 17.25
CA ALA A 398 0.19 18.26 16.36
C ALA A 398 1.54 17.75 16.92
N ASN A 399 1.95 18.18 18.11
CA ASN A 399 3.33 18.00 18.59
C ASN A 399 3.72 16.61 19.11
N SER A 400 2.98 15.55 18.82
CA SER A 400 3.41 14.19 19.16
C SER A 400 3.52 13.20 18.02
N ASN A 401 3.15 13.51 16.75
CA ASN A 401 3.24 12.49 15.69
C ASN A 401 3.13 12.98 14.24
N TYR A 402 3.91 13.99 13.85
CA TYR A 402 3.85 14.57 12.50
C TYR A 402 4.25 13.61 11.35
N ALA A 403 5.15 12.65 11.61
CA ALA A 403 5.52 11.62 10.63
C ALA A 403 4.47 10.49 10.47
N GLN A 404 3.60 10.31 11.45
CA GLN A 404 2.45 9.40 11.40
C GLN A 404 1.25 10.07 10.70
N PHE A 405 1.04 11.36 10.94
CA PHE A 405 0.03 12.20 10.28
C PHE A 405 0.20 12.28 8.74
N GLN A 406 1.43 12.27 8.25
CA GLN A 406 1.76 12.21 6.81
C GLN A 406 1.46 10.83 6.16
N ARG A 407 1.41 9.75 6.94
CA ARG A 407 1.00 8.41 6.45
C ARG A 407 -0.52 8.27 6.39
N GLU A 408 -1.22 8.90 7.32
CA GLU A 408 -2.69 8.89 7.44
C GLU A 408 -3.38 9.70 6.32
N LEU A 409 -2.76 10.74 5.76
CA LEU A 409 -3.29 11.55 4.65
C LEU A 409 -3.19 10.87 3.26
N ARG A 410 -2.66 9.65 3.19
CA ARG A 410 -2.53 8.89 1.93
C ARG A 410 -3.70 7.95 1.65
N GLN A 411 -4.96 8.27 1.96
CA GLN A 411 -6.12 7.52 1.40
C GLN A 411 -7.25 8.47 1.01
N PRO A 412 -8.02 8.22 -0.08
CA PRO A 412 -9.06 9.13 -0.52
C PRO A 412 -10.32 8.97 0.31
N GLY A 413 -10.76 10.07 0.92
CA GLY A 413 -12.13 10.24 1.45
C GLY A 413 -12.27 10.38 2.96
N PHE A 414 -11.47 11.22 3.62
CA PHE A 414 -11.51 11.37 5.09
C PHE A 414 -12.31 12.60 5.55
N ASP A 415 -13.49 12.35 6.11
CA ASP A 415 -14.26 13.26 6.96
C ASP A 415 -14.08 12.79 8.42
N PRO A 416 -13.45 13.60 9.31
CA PRO A 416 -13.04 13.14 10.64
C PRO A 416 -14.18 12.92 11.64
N ALA A 417 -15.42 13.26 11.30
CA ALA A 417 -16.56 13.13 12.22
C ALA A 417 -17.38 11.84 12.03
N THR A 418 -17.09 10.99 11.04
CA THR A 418 -18.09 9.97 10.64
C THR A 418 -17.60 8.61 10.12
N ILE A 419 -16.35 8.19 10.33
CA ILE A 419 -15.84 6.94 9.70
C ILE A 419 -15.47 5.87 10.73
N ILE A 420 -16.40 4.95 10.95
CA ILE A 420 -16.13 3.62 11.49
C ILE A 420 -15.33 2.84 10.42
N SER A 421 -14.17 2.28 10.77
CA SER A 421 -13.25 1.58 9.86
C SER A 421 -13.98 0.52 9.00
N PHE A 422 -14.12 0.74 7.68
CA PHE A 422 -14.96 -0.12 6.81
C PHE A 422 -14.52 -1.59 6.84
N TRP A 423 -13.22 -1.88 6.71
CA TRP A 423 -12.72 -3.26 6.63
C TRP A 423 -12.85 -4.03 7.96
N PRO A 424 -12.40 -3.49 9.10
CA PRO A 424 -12.68 -4.12 10.40
C PRO A 424 -14.18 -4.26 10.66
N THR A 425 -14.98 -3.25 10.31
CA THR A 425 -16.44 -3.30 10.46
C THR A 425 -17.10 -4.34 9.57
N PHE A 426 -16.69 -4.42 8.31
CA PHE A 426 -17.16 -5.40 7.34
C PHE A 426 -16.79 -6.82 7.79
N CYS A 427 -15.54 -7.06 8.20
CA CYS A 427 -15.11 -8.36 8.71
C CYS A 427 -15.85 -8.73 10.00
N ARG A 428 -16.07 -7.78 10.93
CA ARG A 428 -16.86 -7.97 12.16
C ARG A 428 -18.29 -8.40 11.84
N VAL A 429 -18.95 -7.68 10.93
CA VAL A 429 -20.33 -8.00 10.51
C VAL A 429 -20.38 -9.34 9.78
N PHE A 430 -19.47 -9.58 8.84
CA PHE A 430 -19.50 -10.76 7.99
C PHE A 430 -19.19 -12.05 8.76
N VAL A 431 -18.04 -12.13 9.45
CA VAL A 431 -17.65 -13.31 10.25
C VAL A 431 -18.66 -13.56 11.37
N GLY A 432 -19.16 -12.48 11.96
CA GLY A 432 -20.17 -12.55 12.99
C GLY A 432 -21.49 -13.15 12.53
N VAL A 433 -22.01 -12.67 11.39
CA VAL A 433 -23.25 -13.19 10.78
C VAL A 433 -23.07 -14.65 10.35
N GLU A 434 -21.94 -15.00 9.72
CA GLU A 434 -21.62 -16.39 9.37
C GLU A 434 -21.61 -17.29 10.61
N GLY A 435 -20.93 -16.86 11.68
CA GLY A 435 -20.90 -17.56 12.95
C GLY A 435 -22.31 -17.79 13.51
N MET A 436 -23.15 -16.75 13.56
CA MET A 436 -24.52 -16.85 14.07
C MET A 436 -25.39 -17.82 13.27
N ILE A 437 -25.33 -17.74 11.93
CA ILE A 437 -26.00 -18.69 11.04
C ILE A 437 -25.52 -20.12 11.33
N GLY A 438 -24.20 -20.29 11.48
CA GLY A 438 -23.58 -21.56 11.79
C GLY A 438 -24.01 -22.16 13.13
N VAL A 439 -24.08 -21.37 14.19
CA VAL A 439 -24.56 -21.80 15.51
C VAL A 439 -26.01 -22.26 15.43
N VAL A 440 -26.89 -21.43 14.84
CA VAL A 440 -28.33 -21.77 14.71
C VAL A 440 -28.52 -23.04 13.90
N LEU A 441 -27.81 -23.18 12.78
CA LEU A 441 -27.93 -24.34 11.92
C LEU A 441 -27.44 -25.62 12.61
N ASN A 442 -26.28 -25.57 13.27
CA ASN A 442 -25.76 -26.72 14.02
C ASN A 442 -26.65 -27.08 15.22
N ALA A 443 -27.15 -26.09 15.96
CA ALA A 443 -28.11 -26.31 17.05
C ALA A 443 -29.41 -26.92 16.53
N LEU A 444 -29.93 -26.46 15.38
CA LEU A 444 -31.11 -27.03 14.75
C LEU A 444 -30.88 -28.50 14.36
N VAL A 445 -29.71 -28.82 13.79
CA VAL A 445 -29.35 -30.21 13.47
C VAL A 445 -29.35 -31.07 14.73
N ILE A 446 -28.72 -30.62 15.81
CA ILE A 446 -28.72 -31.31 17.11
C ILE A 446 -30.16 -31.49 17.61
N LEU A 447 -30.97 -30.44 17.65
CA LEU A 447 -32.36 -30.51 18.10
C LEU A 447 -33.20 -31.48 17.27
N LEU A 448 -33.03 -31.49 15.94
CA LEU A 448 -33.77 -32.39 15.05
C LEU A 448 -33.31 -33.86 15.20
N ILE A 449 -32.01 -34.10 15.41
CA ILE A 449 -31.47 -35.42 15.76
C ILE A 449 -32.12 -35.90 17.05
N TRP A 450 -32.21 -35.02 18.05
CA TRP A 450 -32.64 -35.41 19.39
C TRP A 450 -34.16 -35.45 19.58
N ARG A 451 -34.93 -34.68 18.80
CA ARG A 451 -36.41 -34.74 18.77
C ARG A 451 -36.95 -35.93 17.99
N LYS A 452 -36.20 -36.49 17.04
CA LYS A 452 -36.66 -37.67 16.29
C LYS A 452 -36.66 -38.90 17.20
N LYS A 453 -37.82 -39.59 17.26
CA LYS A 453 -37.94 -40.92 17.87
C LYS A 453 -37.20 -41.94 16.99
N LEU A 454 -35.91 -42.14 17.29
CA LEU A 454 -35.06 -43.18 16.72
C LEU A 454 -35.13 -44.43 17.60
N ALA A 455 -34.98 -45.61 17.00
CA ALA A 455 -34.93 -46.86 17.75
C ALA A 455 -33.70 -46.88 18.70
N ALA A 456 -33.84 -47.50 19.88
CA ALA A 456 -32.83 -47.50 20.94
C ALA A 456 -31.47 -48.07 20.50
N ASN A 457 -31.47 -48.98 19.51
CA ASN A 457 -30.28 -49.56 18.90
C ASN A 457 -29.48 -48.60 18.00
N LEU A 458 -29.97 -47.38 17.74
CA LEU A 458 -29.26 -46.33 16.99
C LEU A 458 -28.58 -45.31 17.91
N PHE A 459 -28.51 -45.57 19.23
CA PHE A 459 -27.95 -44.65 20.21
C PHE A 459 -26.49 -44.26 19.95
N THR A 460 -25.62 -45.24 19.68
CA THR A 460 -24.19 -45.04 19.36
C THR A 460 -24.00 -44.13 18.14
N TYR A 461 -24.85 -44.33 17.14
CA TYR A 461 -24.82 -43.57 15.90
C TYR A 461 -25.37 -42.15 16.09
N ARG A 462 -26.41 -42.00 16.92
CA ARG A 462 -26.94 -40.69 17.32
C ARG A 462 -25.86 -39.83 18.00
N ILE A 463 -25.02 -40.43 18.85
CA ILE A 463 -23.85 -39.76 19.44
C ILE A 463 -22.86 -39.35 18.34
N GLY A 464 -22.46 -40.29 17.46
CA GLY A 464 -21.55 -40.02 16.34
C GLY A 464 -21.96 -38.82 15.48
N VAL A 465 -23.24 -38.73 15.10
CA VAL A 465 -23.76 -37.65 14.26
C VAL A 465 -24.03 -36.36 15.06
N THR A 466 -24.04 -36.41 16.40
CA THR A 466 -24.21 -35.22 17.25
C THR A 466 -22.87 -34.51 17.50
N VAL A 467 -21.75 -35.25 17.59
CA VAL A 467 -20.45 -34.67 17.91
C VAL A 467 -19.93 -33.73 16.82
N THR A 468 -20.11 -34.07 15.53
CA THR A 468 -19.67 -33.16 14.44
C THR A 468 -20.42 -31.81 14.47
N PRO A 469 -21.77 -31.77 14.57
CA PRO A 469 -22.48 -30.52 14.76
C PRO A 469 -22.17 -29.81 16.09
N MET A 470 -21.80 -30.54 17.16
CA MET A 470 -21.36 -29.91 18.40
C MET A 470 -20.01 -29.19 18.23
N GLN A 471 -19.04 -29.83 17.57
CA GLN A 471 -17.76 -29.20 17.22
C GLN A 471 -17.99 -28.01 16.28
N GLY A 472 -18.85 -28.17 15.27
CA GLY A 472 -19.19 -27.08 14.36
C GLY A 472 -19.95 -25.93 15.05
N ALA A 473 -20.81 -26.22 16.02
CA ALA A 473 -21.44 -25.20 16.86
C ALA A 473 -20.42 -24.48 17.73
N LEU A 474 -19.45 -25.19 18.31
CA LEU A 474 -18.37 -24.58 19.10
C LEU A 474 -17.51 -23.65 18.22
N GLN A 475 -17.08 -24.10 17.04
CA GLN A 475 -16.27 -23.29 16.13
C GLN A 475 -17.04 -22.05 15.63
N ASN A 476 -18.32 -22.21 15.27
CA ASN A 476 -19.17 -21.10 14.87
C ASN A 476 -19.53 -20.19 16.04
N LEU A 477 -19.59 -20.69 17.27
CA LEU A 477 -19.81 -19.89 18.47
C LEU A 477 -18.58 -19.02 18.77
N LEU A 478 -17.38 -19.56 18.61
CA LEU A 478 -16.13 -18.78 18.68
C LEU A 478 -16.14 -17.65 17.64
N ALA A 479 -16.63 -17.91 16.42
CA ALA A 479 -16.88 -16.86 15.43
C ALA A 479 -18.03 -15.91 15.81
N ALA A 480 -19.14 -16.41 16.37
CA ALA A 480 -20.35 -15.64 16.65
C ALA A 480 -20.23 -14.72 17.88
N ILE A 481 -19.41 -15.09 18.86
CA ILE A 481 -19.03 -14.23 19.99
C ILE A 481 -18.40 -12.91 19.48
N SER A 482 -17.95 -12.88 18.22
CA SER A 482 -17.55 -11.68 17.49
C SER A 482 -18.68 -10.69 17.14
N CYS A 483 -19.96 -11.05 17.33
CA CYS A 483 -21.12 -10.43 16.67
C CYS A 483 -22.24 -9.91 17.59
N GLN A 484 -21.96 -9.30 18.74
CA GLN A 484 -23.06 -8.73 19.54
C GLN A 484 -23.57 -7.39 18.95
N LEU A 485 -24.90 -7.22 18.99
CA LEU A 485 -25.71 -6.25 18.22
C LEU A 485 -25.84 -4.84 18.81
N ASN A 486 -25.15 -4.51 19.92
CA ASN A 486 -25.28 -3.19 20.55
C ASN A 486 -24.17 -2.24 20.11
N GLU A 487 -24.57 -1.01 19.78
CA GLU A 487 -23.74 0.07 19.20
C GLU A 487 -22.58 0.57 20.10
N SER A 488 -22.56 0.21 21.38
CA SER A 488 -21.68 0.85 22.38
C SER A 488 -20.57 -0.03 22.95
N THR A 489 -20.35 -1.25 22.44
CA THR A 489 -19.30 -2.14 22.96
C THR A 489 -18.38 -2.59 21.84
N GLU A 490 -17.07 -2.39 22.04
CA GLU A 490 -16.03 -2.80 21.09
C GLU A 490 -16.10 -4.30 20.79
N ARG A 491 -15.74 -4.72 19.58
CA ARG A 491 -16.18 -5.98 18.96
C ARG A 491 -15.05 -7.00 18.82
N PHE A 492 -15.26 -8.23 19.29
CA PHE A 492 -14.34 -9.36 19.06
C PHE A 492 -14.31 -9.75 17.57
N LEU A 493 -13.16 -10.13 17.00
CA LEU A 493 -13.06 -10.68 15.63
C LEU A 493 -11.71 -11.37 15.46
N GLN A 494 -11.66 -12.53 14.80
CA GLN A 494 -10.41 -13.21 14.45
C GLN A 494 -10.24 -13.34 12.92
N VAL A 495 -9.14 -12.82 12.38
CA VAL A 495 -8.81 -12.86 10.95
C VAL A 495 -7.35 -13.22 10.73
N HIS A 496 -7.08 -13.85 9.58
CA HIS A 496 -5.75 -14.28 9.17
C HIS A 496 -5.16 -13.30 8.16
N LEU A 497 -3.85 -13.07 8.28
CA LEU A 497 -3.06 -12.21 7.42
C LEU A 497 -1.79 -12.93 7.00
N PHE A 498 -1.51 -12.96 5.70
CA PHE A 498 -0.27 -13.50 5.15
C PHE A 498 0.50 -12.40 4.42
N HIS A 499 1.65 -12.03 4.99
CA HIS A 499 2.52 -10.95 4.51
C HIS A 499 3.94 -11.48 4.31
N TYR A 500 4.32 -11.72 3.06
CA TYR A 500 5.60 -12.34 2.66
C TYR A 500 5.86 -13.69 3.35
N ASP A 501 6.69 -13.70 4.39
CA ASP A 501 7.06 -14.89 5.16
C ASP A 501 6.32 -14.98 6.51
N GLN A 502 5.41 -14.05 6.80
CA GLN A 502 4.69 -13.97 8.07
C GLN A 502 3.25 -14.46 7.93
N TYR A 503 2.85 -15.41 8.78
CA TYR A 503 1.45 -15.80 8.96
C TYR A 503 0.95 -15.29 10.31
N ILE A 504 0.00 -14.38 10.27
CA ILE A 504 -0.46 -13.61 11.42
C ILE A 504 -1.95 -13.88 11.66
N ILE A 505 -2.30 -14.03 12.92
CA ILE A 505 -3.66 -14.18 13.43
C ILE A 505 -3.96 -12.96 14.29
N ILE A 506 -4.96 -12.20 13.89
CA ILE A 506 -5.32 -10.94 14.53
C ILE A 506 -6.60 -11.16 15.31
N ILE A 507 -6.60 -10.77 16.59
CA ILE A 507 -7.78 -10.76 17.45
C ILE A 507 -8.14 -9.30 17.79
N TYR A 508 -9.35 -8.89 17.45
CA TYR A 508 -9.91 -7.58 17.77
C TYR A 508 -10.76 -7.62 19.04
N GLY A 509 -11.08 -6.44 19.59
CA GLY A 509 -12.17 -6.25 20.56
C GLY A 509 -11.81 -6.46 22.03
N PRO A 510 -12.81 -6.64 22.92
CA PRO A 510 -12.65 -6.68 24.38
C PRO A 510 -11.81 -7.86 24.86
N VAL A 511 -11.66 -8.92 24.05
CA VAL A 511 -10.75 -10.03 24.35
C VAL A 511 -9.29 -9.60 24.18
N ALA A 512 -8.99 -8.61 23.33
CA ALA A 512 -7.68 -7.98 23.30
C ALA A 512 -7.43 -7.13 24.57
N TRP A 513 -8.50 -6.69 25.27
CA TRP A 513 -8.43 -5.98 26.57
C TRP A 513 -8.37 -6.92 27.77
N ALA A 514 -8.79 -8.17 27.60
CA ALA A 514 -8.75 -9.17 28.65
C ALA A 514 -7.30 -9.53 29.01
N ALA A 515 -7.10 -10.12 30.18
CA ALA A 515 -5.79 -10.62 30.57
C ALA A 515 -5.28 -11.64 29.52
N GLU A 516 -3.98 -11.57 29.22
CA GLU A 516 -3.30 -12.37 28.19
C GLU A 516 -3.64 -13.86 28.22
N ILE A 517 -3.83 -14.41 29.41
CA ILE A 517 -4.23 -15.81 29.62
C ILE A 517 -5.54 -16.18 28.92
N PHE A 518 -6.50 -15.26 28.82
CA PHE A 518 -7.79 -15.50 28.18
C PHE A 518 -7.65 -15.51 26.65
N SER A 519 -6.90 -14.58 26.08
CA SER A 519 -6.67 -14.53 24.62
C SER A 519 -5.81 -15.71 24.14
N ASP A 520 -4.82 -16.12 24.93
CA ASP A 520 -3.97 -17.29 24.65
C ASP A 520 -4.78 -18.59 24.70
N ALA A 521 -5.58 -18.77 25.75
CA ALA A 521 -6.46 -19.93 25.87
C ALA A 521 -7.47 -19.99 24.72
N LEU A 522 -8.02 -18.85 24.31
CA LEU A 522 -8.98 -18.76 23.22
C LEU A 522 -8.36 -19.13 21.87
N LEU A 523 -7.15 -18.62 21.57
CA LEU A 523 -6.41 -18.99 20.37
C LEU A 523 -6.11 -20.49 20.36
N PHE A 524 -5.68 -21.05 21.50
CA PHE A 524 -5.40 -22.47 21.63
C PHE A 524 -6.65 -23.32 21.33
N VAL A 525 -7.80 -22.98 21.94
CA VAL A 525 -9.07 -23.67 21.69
C VAL A 525 -9.49 -23.53 20.22
N PHE A 526 -9.27 -22.37 19.61
CA PHE A 526 -9.56 -22.15 18.20
C PHE A 526 -8.73 -23.06 17.28
N VAL A 527 -7.40 -23.09 17.46
CA VAL A 527 -6.51 -23.93 16.65
C VAL A 527 -6.89 -25.40 16.84
N MET A 528 -7.12 -25.86 18.09
CA MET A 528 -7.60 -27.21 18.38
C MET A 528 -8.93 -27.53 17.69
N ALA A 529 -9.89 -26.60 17.70
CA ALA A 529 -11.18 -26.77 17.05
C ALA A 529 -11.03 -26.88 15.52
N ALA A 530 -10.08 -26.15 14.92
CA ALA A 530 -9.78 -26.24 13.50
C ALA A 530 -9.19 -27.60 13.10
N PHE A 531 -8.24 -28.14 13.88
CA PHE A 531 -7.73 -29.51 13.70
C PHE A 531 -8.85 -30.56 13.82
N GLY A 532 -9.78 -30.34 14.76
CA GLY A 532 -10.94 -31.20 14.98
C GLY A 532 -11.86 -31.39 13.77
N ILE A 533 -11.81 -30.48 12.77
CA ILE A 533 -12.61 -30.58 11.54
C ILE A 533 -12.35 -31.89 10.81
N TRP A 534 -11.08 -32.33 10.73
CA TRP A 534 -10.71 -33.58 10.07
C TRP A 534 -10.40 -34.71 11.04
N GLU A 535 -9.87 -34.41 12.23
CA GLU A 535 -9.47 -35.43 13.21
C GLU A 535 -10.66 -36.18 13.83
N LEU A 536 -11.86 -35.60 13.81
CA LEU A 536 -13.09 -36.25 14.29
C LEU A 536 -13.82 -37.06 13.22
N ILE A 537 -13.46 -36.93 11.94
CA ILE A 537 -14.08 -37.67 10.82
C ILE A 537 -14.08 -39.20 11.05
N PRO A 538 -12.97 -39.82 11.50
CA PRO A 538 -12.89 -41.28 11.66
C PRO A 538 -13.93 -41.87 12.61
N SER A 539 -14.35 -41.14 13.64
CA SER A 539 -15.27 -41.65 14.67
C SER A 539 -16.55 -42.24 14.07
N THR A 540 -17.19 -41.51 13.16
CA THR A 540 -18.49 -41.89 12.59
C THR A 540 -18.41 -43.12 11.69
N CYS A 541 -17.36 -43.25 10.89
CA CYS A 541 -17.18 -44.39 9.99
C CYS A 541 -16.66 -45.63 10.72
N ILE A 542 -15.83 -45.47 11.75
CA ILE A 542 -15.41 -46.58 12.64
C ILE A 542 -16.62 -47.13 13.41
N LEU A 543 -17.46 -46.27 14.00
CA LEU A 543 -18.67 -46.71 14.71
C LEU A 543 -19.57 -47.58 13.84
N GLN A 544 -19.72 -47.21 12.57
CA GLN A 544 -20.52 -47.96 11.62
C GLN A 544 -19.86 -49.29 11.23
N TYR A 545 -18.55 -49.28 10.98
CA TYR A 545 -17.79 -50.50 10.71
C TYR A 545 -17.90 -51.50 11.86
N LEU A 546 -17.73 -51.03 13.10
CA LEU A 546 -17.87 -51.86 14.31
C LEU A 546 -19.30 -52.37 14.50
N ALA A 547 -20.31 -51.60 14.14
CA ALA A 547 -21.71 -52.06 14.19
C ALA A 547 -21.98 -53.23 13.23
N LEU A 548 -21.31 -53.27 12.08
CA LEU A 548 -21.45 -54.35 11.08
C LEU A 548 -20.59 -55.58 11.42
N VAL A 549 -19.33 -55.38 11.82
CA VAL A 549 -18.36 -56.48 12.00
C VAL A 549 -18.35 -57.04 13.42
N LYS A 550 -18.65 -56.20 14.42
CA LYS A 550 -18.64 -56.57 15.85
C LYS A 550 -19.98 -56.24 16.53
N PRO A 551 -21.10 -56.84 16.07
CA PRO A 551 -22.44 -56.54 16.59
C PRO A 551 -22.64 -56.93 18.07
N HIS A 552 -21.77 -57.77 18.63
CA HIS A 552 -21.77 -58.16 20.04
C HIS A 552 -21.10 -57.14 20.98
N TYR A 553 -20.31 -56.19 20.45
CA TYR A 553 -19.71 -55.16 21.31
C TYR A 553 -20.78 -54.24 21.88
N SER A 554 -20.67 -53.93 23.18
CA SER A 554 -21.53 -52.94 23.84
C SER A 554 -21.38 -51.56 23.19
N SER A 555 -22.43 -50.74 23.28
CA SER A 555 -22.44 -49.38 22.73
C SER A 555 -21.26 -48.54 23.25
N MET A 556 -20.93 -48.65 24.53
CA MET A 556 -19.82 -47.94 25.14
C MET A 556 -18.47 -48.38 24.57
N ARG A 557 -18.25 -49.70 24.40
CA ARG A 557 -17.01 -50.23 23.82
C ARG A 557 -16.78 -49.73 22.40
N ARG A 558 -17.84 -49.63 21.59
CA ARG A 558 -17.75 -49.07 20.23
C ARG A 558 -17.39 -47.59 20.24
N LEU A 559 -17.98 -46.80 21.14
CA LEU A 559 -17.66 -45.38 21.31
C LEU A 559 -16.20 -45.18 21.71
N LEU A 560 -15.71 -45.95 22.70
CA LEU A 560 -14.33 -45.87 23.16
C LEU A 560 -13.32 -46.16 22.05
N ILE A 561 -13.56 -47.20 21.23
CA ILE A 561 -12.67 -47.52 20.10
C ILE A 561 -12.70 -46.40 19.05
N ALA A 562 -13.89 -45.92 18.67
CA ALA A 562 -14.03 -44.94 17.60
C ALA A 562 -13.48 -43.55 17.97
N TYR A 563 -13.79 -43.06 19.16
CA TYR A 563 -13.26 -41.77 19.65
C TYR A 563 -11.85 -41.88 20.18
N GLY A 564 -11.39 -43.06 20.64
CA GLY A 564 -10.00 -43.29 21.03
C GLY A 564 -9.03 -43.02 19.88
N VAL A 565 -9.36 -43.46 18.66
CA VAL A 565 -8.58 -43.14 17.45
C VAL A 565 -8.51 -41.62 17.22
N CYS A 566 -9.63 -40.91 17.40
CA CYS A 566 -9.68 -39.46 17.22
C CYS A 566 -8.86 -38.75 18.30
N LEU A 567 -8.91 -39.22 19.56
CA LEU A 567 -8.12 -38.66 20.67
C LEU A 567 -6.62 -38.85 20.47
N VAL A 568 -6.18 -39.95 19.82
CA VAL A 568 -4.77 -40.14 19.45
C VAL A 568 -4.34 -39.12 18.41
N LEU A 569 -5.18 -38.84 17.39
CA LEU A 569 -4.89 -37.81 16.39
C LEU A 569 -4.80 -36.42 17.02
N VAL A 570 -5.76 -36.09 17.89
CA VAL A 570 -5.78 -34.83 18.65
C VAL A 570 -4.55 -34.71 19.58
N GLY A 571 -4.17 -35.80 20.24
CA GLY A 571 -2.98 -35.84 21.09
C GLY A 571 -1.68 -35.62 20.29
N TYR A 572 -1.63 -36.12 19.06
CA TYR A 572 -0.50 -35.92 18.15
C TYR A 572 -0.38 -34.47 17.67
N SER A 573 -1.50 -33.79 17.38
CA SER A 573 -1.51 -32.40 16.90
C SER A 573 -1.32 -31.35 18.02
N MET A 574 -1.54 -31.74 19.28
CA MET A 574 -1.48 -30.86 20.45
C MET A 574 -0.21 -30.00 20.56
N PRO A 575 1.02 -30.50 20.35
CA PRO A 575 2.25 -29.69 20.45
C PRO A 575 2.26 -28.52 19.46
N PHE A 576 1.66 -28.69 18.29
CA PHE A 576 1.64 -27.71 17.22
C PHE A 576 0.58 -26.61 17.43
N CYS A 577 -0.34 -26.77 18.37
CA CYS A 577 -1.36 -25.77 18.66
C CYS A 577 -0.80 -24.49 19.30
N THR A 578 0.47 -24.53 19.72
CA THR A 578 1.20 -23.38 20.26
C THR A 578 2.04 -22.63 19.23
N THR A 579 2.07 -23.06 17.95
CA THR A 579 2.96 -22.50 16.91
C THR A 579 2.80 -20.98 16.73
N PHE A 580 1.60 -20.44 16.91
CA PHE A 580 1.34 -19.01 16.73
C PHE A 580 1.63 -18.14 17.97
N HIS A 581 2.05 -18.75 19.09
CA HIS A 581 2.47 -18.02 20.29
C HIS A 581 3.94 -17.59 20.15
N ALA A 582 4.15 -16.47 19.46
CA ALA A 582 5.49 -15.95 19.19
C ALA A 582 6.14 -15.29 20.44
N SER A 583 7.46 -15.11 20.40
CA SER A 583 8.20 -14.30 21.38
C SER A 583 7.70 -12.84 21.39
N VAL A 584 8.00 -12.10 22.46
CA VAL A 584 7.56 -10.70 22.63
C VAL A 584 8.08 -9.81 21.50
N SER A 585 9.33 -10.01 21.05
CA SER A 585 9.93 -9.28 19.93
C SER A 585 9.20 -9.53 18.61
N ASN A 586 8.91 -10.80 18.29
CA ASN A 586 8.20 -11.17 17.06
C ASN A 586 6.75 -10.67 17.09
N ARG A 587 6.11 -10.69 18.27
CA ARG A 587 4.76 -10.12 18.44
C ARG A 587 4.73 -8.64 18.13
N GLN A 588 5.71 -7.85 18.55
CA GLN A 588 5.78 -6.42 18.19
C GLN A 588 5.91 -6.21 16.67
N GLN A 589 6.75 -7.02 16.00
CA GLN A 589 6.91 -6.97 14.54
C GLN A 589 5.61 -7.35 13.80
N PHE A 590 4.91 -8.38 14.28
CA PHE A 590 3.62 -8.77 13.71
C PHE A 590 2.56 -7.68 13.97
N THR A 591 2.52 -7.07 15.16
CA THR A 591 1.62 -5.96 15.46
C THR A 591 1.83 -4.78 14.50
N GLN A 592 3.06 -4.38 14.23
CA GLN A 592 3.37 -3.34 13.24
C GLN A 592 2.88 -3.70 11.84
N THR A 593 3.02 -4.98 11.45
CA THR A 593 2.54 -5.48 10.15
C THR A 593 1.02 -5.43 10.06
N VAL A 594 0.33 -5.79 11.14
CA VAL A 594 -1.13 -5.75 11.25
C VAL A 594 -1.65 -4.31 11.22
N GLU A 595 -1.05 -3.41 12.00
CA GLU A 595 -1.36 -1.99 12.00
C GLU A 595 -1.23 -1.39 10.59
N LYS A 596 -0.17 -1.79 9.87
CA LYS A 596 0.09 -1.37 8.48
C LYS A 596 -0.91 -1.92 7.47
N VAL A 597 -1.25 -3.21 7.53
CA VAL A 597 -2.10 -3.87 6.50
C VAL A 597 -3.60 -3.65 6.75
N HIS A 598 -4.02 -3.61 8.02
CA HIS A 598 -5.43 -3.46 8.41
C HIS A 598 -5.85 -2.01 8.71
N ASN A 599 -4.90 -1.06 8.72
CA ASN A 599 -5.14 0.38 8.92
C ASN A 599 -5.93 0.66 10.22
N LEU A 600 -5.37 0.20 11.36
CA LEU A 600 -5.99 0.28 12.68
C LEU A 600 -5.98 1.70 13.25
N ASP A 601 -7.08 2.10 13.91
CA ASP A 601 -7.19 3.39 14.60
C ASP A 601 -6.49 3.36 15.98
N LYS A 602 -6.09 4.53 16.52
CA LYS A 602 -5.36 4.69 17.78
C LYS A 602 -6.12 4.19 19.02
N ASN A 603 -7.44 4.11 18.93
CA ASN A 603 -8.29 3.56 20.00
C ASN A 603 -8.61 2.07 19.80
N GLU A 604 -8.33 1.49 18.64
CA GLU A 604 -8.60 0.08 18.37
C GLU A 604 -7.42 -0.79 18.81
N THR A 605 -7.51 -1.37 20.00
CA THR A 605 -6.51 -2.35 20.43
C THR A 605 -6.69 -3.67 19.69
N VAL A 606 -5.58 -4.28 19.29
CA VAL A 606 -5.56 -5.64 18.72
C VAL A 606 -4.57 -6.52 19.47
N ARG A 607 -4.87 -7.80 19.53
CA ARG A 607 -3.97 -8.84 20.01
C ARG A 607 -3.46 -9.62 18.81
N VAL A 608 -2.15 -9.72 18.67
CA VAL A 608 -1.52 -10.30 17.48
C VAL A 608 -0.71 -11.53 17.84
N TYR A 609 -0.99 -12.61 17.11
CA TYR A 609 -0.32 -13.89 17.17
C TYR A 609 0.20 -14.23 15.79
N GLY A 610 1.21 -15.09 15.69
CA GLY A 610 1.74 -15.43 14.39
C GLY A 610 3.03 -16.23 14.46
N GLY A 611 3.53 -16.57 13.28
CA GLY A 611 4.81 -17.23 13.12
C GLY A 611 5.37 -16.99 11.73
N PHE A 612 6.69 -17.17 11.61
CA PHE A 612 7.36 -17.17 10.32
C PHE A 612 7.13 -18.48 9.57
N LEU A 613 7.18 -18.40 8.25
CA LEU A 613 7.00 -19.53 7.37
C LEU A 613 8.09 -20.59 7.59
N LEU A 614 9.35 -20.14 7.67
CA LEU A 614 10.52 -20.96 7.97
C LEU A 614 11.01 -20.68 9.40
N SER A 615 11.65 -21.67 10.01
CA SER A 615 12.22 -21.54 11.37
C SER A 615 13.41 -20.59 11.36
N GLN A 616 13.48 -19.69 12.35
CA GLN A 616 14.64 -18.83 12.59
C GLN A 616 15.45 -19.38 13.77
N SER A 617 16.75 -19.08 13.84
CA SER A 617 17.72 -19.72 14.75
C SER A 617 17.40 -19.61 16.25
N GLU A 618 16.51 -18.71 16.67
CA GLU A 618 16.09 -18.52 18.07
C GLU A 618 14.74 -19.19 18.42
N ASN A 619 14.00 -19.75 17.46
CA ASN A 619 12.69 -20.37 17.72
C ASN A 619 12.38 -21.50 16.73
N ASP A 620 12.28 -22.72 17.26
CA ASP A 620 12.17 -23.98 16.49
C ASP A 620 10.76 -24.21 15.87
N LYS A 621 9.84 -23.25 15.98
CA LYS A 621 8.44 -23.38 15.54
C LYS A 621 8.17 -22.55 14.29
N SER A 622 7.97 -23.22 13.16
CA SER A 622 7.61 -22.61 11.88
C SER A 622 6.20 -23.00 11.44
N VAL A 623 5.55 -22.10 10.69
CA VAL A 623 4.22 -22.36 10.11
C VAL A 623 4.29 -23.52 9.11
N LEU A 624 5.40 -23.66 8.40
CA LEU A 624 5.63 -24.81 7.53
C LEU A 624 5.69 -26.12 8.33
N SER A 625 6.35 -26.16 9.49
CA SER A 625 6.39 -27.35 10.36
C SER A 625 5.00 -27.72 10.89
N LEU A 626 4.18 -26.74 11.27
CA LEU A 626 2.77 -26.98 11.61
C LEU A 626 2.02 -27.65 10.45
N ALA A 627 2.21 -27.17 9.22
CA ALA A 627 1.53 -27.70 8.05
C ALA A 627 2.01 -29.12 7.69
N THR A 628 3.32 -29.35 7.65
CA THR A 628 3.92 -30.62 7.20
C THR A 628 3.90 -31.72 8.26
N ASN A 629 4.07 -31.37 9.54
CA ASN A 629 4.18 -32.33 10.64
C ASN A 629 2.91 -32.39 11.51
N GLY A 630 2.12 -31.32 11.57
CA GLY A 630 0.86 -31.31 12.32
C GLY A 630 -0.34 -31.66 11.44
N VAL A 631 -0.64 -30.79 10.47
CA VAL A 631 -1.86 -30.85 9.65
C VAL A 631 -1.86 -32.02 8.67
N PHE A 632 -0.84 -32.11 7.81
CA PHE A 632 -0.81 -33.09 6.73
C PHE A 632 -0.88 -34.55 7.22
N PRO A 633 -0.15 -34.97 8.28
CA PRO A 633 -0.20 -36.34 8.76
C PRO A 633 -1.56 -36.70 9.37
N THR A 634 -2.13 -35.86 10.25
CA THR A 634 -3.42 -36.19 10.88
C THR A 634 -4.58 -36.11 9.89
N TYR A 635 -4.50 -35.19 8.93
CA TYR A 635 -5.42 -35.12 7.80
C TYR A 635 -5.35 -36.41 6.95
N LEU A 636 -4.14 -36.81 6.53
CA LEU A 636 -3.94 -38.01 5.72
C LEU A 636 -4.45 -39.26 6.43
N VAL A 637 -4.05 -39.47 7.70
CA VAL A 637 -4.48 -40.63 8.49
C VAL A 637 -5.99 -40.63 8.69
N GLY A 638 -6.59 -39.49 9.03
CA GLY A 638 -8.04 -39.36 9.22
C GLY A 638 -8.82 -39.76 7.96
N TYR A 639 -8.42 -39.25 6.80
CA TYR A 639 -9.06 -39.57 5.53
C TYR A 639 -8.76 -40.99 5.05
N LEU A 640 -7.55 -41.52 5.25
CA LEU A 640 -7.25 -42.93 4.94
C LEU A 640 -8.14 -43.89 5.72
N ILE A 641 -8.33 -43.65 7.02
CA ILE A 641 -9.23 -44.45 7.85
C ILE A 641 -10.67 -44.31 7.34
N PHE A 642 -11.10 -43.09 7.01
CA PHE A 642 -12.41 -42.85 6.44
C PHE A 642 -12.64 -43.62 5.13
N PHE A 643 -11.73 -43.54 4.16
CA PHE A 643 -11.84 -44.23 2.88
C PHE A 643 -11.80 -45.76 3.05
N TRP A 644 -10.89 -46.26 3.88
CA TRP A 644 -10.75 -47.68 4.13
C TRP A 644 -12.00 -48.27 4.81
N THR A 645 -12.48 -47.65 5.90
CA THR A 645 -13.68 -48.10 6.61
C THR A 645 -14.92 -47.99 5.73
N SER A 646 -15.06 -46.92 4.94
CA SER A 646 -16.17 -46.73 4.01
C SER A 646 -16.19 -47.80 2.92
N ARG A 647 -15.03 -48.11 2.31
CA ARG A 647 -14.90 -49.18 1.31
C ARG A 647 -15.22 -50.54 1.92
N ARG A 648 -14.73 -50.84 3.13
CA ARG A 648 -15.03 -52.10 3.83
C ARG A 648 -16.51 -52.24 4.15
N CYS A 649 -17.16 -51.19 4.67
CA CYS A 649 -18.60 -51.19 4.91
C CYS A 649 -19.38 -51.41 3.62
N TYR A 650 -18.98 -50.76 2.51
CA TYR A 650 -19.61 -50.96 1.20
C TYR A 650 -19.53 -52.42 0.74
N LEU A 651 -18.35 -53.03 0.80
CA LEU A 651 -18.16 -54.43 0.41
C LEU A 651 -18.98 -55.39 1.27
N LEU A 652 -19.02 -55.19 2.59
CA LEU A 652 -19.82 -56.01 3.52
C LEU A 652 -21.32 -55.87 3.25
N LEU A 653 -21.81 -54.66 2.97
CA LEU A 653 -23.21 -54.43 2.63
C LEU A 653 -23.58 -54.96 1.25
N ALA A 654 -22.66 -54.93 0.29
CA ALA A 654 -22.85 -55.51 -1.04
C ALA A 654 -22.95 -57.05 -0.96
N ALA A 655 -22.13 -57.69 -0.11
CA ALA A 655 -22.16 -59.12 0.14
C ALA A 655 -23.48 -59.62 0.78
N LEU A 656 -24.24 -58.74 1.45
CA LEU A 656 -25.54 -59.07 2.06
C LEU A 656 -26.72 -59.13 1.06
N GLY A 657 -26.51 -58.80 -0.22
CA GLY A 657 -27.49 -59.00 -1.30
C GLY A 657 -28.84 -58.30 -1.08
N ASP A 658 -29.95 -58.95 -1.47
CA ASP A 658 -31.35 -58.49 -1.37
C ASP A 658 -32.02 -58.80 -0.02
N LYS A 659 -31.34 -59.48 0.92
CA LYS A 659 -31.81 -59.68 2.31
C LYS A 659 -31.55 -58.44 3.18
N ARG A 660 -31.82 -57.24 2.65
CA ARG A 660 -31.64 -55.99 3.39
C ARG A 660 -32.86 -55.75 4.25
N SER A 661 -32.73 -55.92 5.57
CA SER A 661 -33.78 -55.48 6.48
C SER A 661 -34.00 -53.97 6.31
N ALA A 662 -35.17 -53.45 6.70
CA ALA A 662 -35.44 -52.01 6.70
C ALA A 662 -34.36 -51.23 7.48
N GLN A 663 -33.71 -51.87 8.46
CA GLN A 663 -32.55 -51.30 9.16
C GLN A 663 -31.32 -51.20 8.26
N THR A 664 -31.01 -52.19 7.42
CA THR A 664 -29.86 -52.17 6.49
C THR A 664 -30.04 -51.11 5.39
N ILE A 665 -31.26 -50.87 4.93
CA ILE A 665 -31.59 -49.77 4.00
C ILE A 665 -31.40 -48.40 4.70
N VAL A 666 -31.80 -48.30 5.97
CA VAL A 666 -31.51 -47.12 6.79
C VAL A 666 -30.00 -46.95 6.95
N TRP A 667 -29.23 -47.99 7.30
CA TRP A 667 -27.76 -47.94 7.37
C TRP A 667 -27.08 -47.55 6.05
N GLN A 668 -27.62 -47.97 4.90
CA GLN A 668 -27.19 -47.52 3.58
C GLN A 668 -27.50 -46.04 3.36
N VAL A 669 -28.72 -45.57 3.58
CA VAL A 669 -29.07 -44.14 3.46
C VAL A 669 -28.25 -43.29 4.45
N LEU A 670 -27.94 -43.86 5.62
CA LEU A 670 -27.17 -43.20 6.68
C LEU A 670 -25.68 -43.05 6.32
N LEU A 671 -25.08 -44.04 5.64
CA LEU A 671 -23.69 -43.98 5.13
C LEU A 671 -23.59 -43.20 3.81
N HIS A 672 -24.62 -43.29 2.95
CA HIS A 672 -24.55 -42.83 1.56
C HIS A 672 -24.73 -41.33 1.35
N THR A 673 -25.26 -40.59 2.33
CA THR A 673 -25.48 -39.13 2.16
C THR A 673 -24.18 -38.31 2.28
N LYS A 674 -23.08 -38.92 2.77
CA LYS A 674 -21.76 -38.29 2.78
C LYS A 674 -20.80 -38.71 1.66
N PHE A 675 -21.02 -39.75 0.83
CA PHE A 675 -19.98 -40.07 -0.19
C PHE A 675 -20.31 -40.94 -1.44
N ILE A 676 -21.36 -41.77 -1.52
CA ILE A 676 -21.46 -42.74 -2.65
C ILE A 676 -22.49 -42.30 -3.71
N PHE A 677 -22.05 -41.49 -4.67
CA PHE A 677 -22.67 -41.36 -6.01
C PHE A 677 -21.64 -41.55 -7.13
N TRP A 678 -20.73 -42.52 -6.94
CA TRP A 678 -19.81 -42.90 -8.02
C TRP A 678 -20.38 -43.97 -8.97
N SER A 679 -21.46 -44.70 -8.64
CA SER A 679 -21.91 -45.83 -9.50
C SER A 679 -23.36 -45.86 -10.00
N ARG A 680 -24.20 -44.83 -9.75
CA ARG A 680 -25.54 -44.77 -10.37
C ARG A 680 -25.96 -43.36 -10.77
N GLY A 681 -25.40 -42.89 -11.89
CA GLY A 681 -26.05 -42.08 -12.94
C GLY A 681 -27.02 -40.93 -12.60
N ARG A 682 -27.06 -40.38 -11.38
CA ARG A 682 -27.85 -39.17 -11.07
C ARG A 682 -26.92 -37.96 -10.92
N PRO A 683 -26.89 -37.05 -11.91
CA PRO A 683 -25.94 -35.93 -11.93
C PRO A 683 -26.19 -34.89 -10.81
N GLU A 684 -27.41 -34.80 -10.28
CA GLU A 684 -27.81 -33.76 -9.32
C GLU A 684 -27.13 -33.81 -7.92
N PHE A 685 -26.37 -34.87 -7.60
CA PHE A 685 -25.88 -35.12 -6.23
C PHE A 685 -24.37 -35.36 -6.08
N ARG A 686 -23.57 -35.19 -7.15
CA ARG A 686 -22.11 -35.37 -7.10
C ARG A 686 -21.37 -34.34 -6.24
N GLU A 687 -21.97 -33.18 -5.98
CA GLU A 687 -21.23 -31.98 -5.55
C GLU A 687 -21.19 -31.72 -4.03
N ILE A 688 -22.07 -32.33 -3.22
CA ILE A 688 -22.32 -31.87 -1.83
C ILE A 688 -21.33 -32.46 -0.79
N ALA A 689 -20.77 -33.64 -1.03
CA ALA A 689 -19.90 -34.36 -0.08
C ALA A 689 -18.46 -33.83 -0.02
N PHE A 690 -17.93 -33.44 -1.17
CA PHE A 690 -16.61 -32.82 -1.31
C PHE A 690 -16.67 -31.30 -1.14
N LEU A 691 -17.86 -30.74 -0.93
CA LEU A 691 -18.06 -29.31 -0.85
C LEU A 691 -17.18 -28.64 0.24
N PRO A 692 -16.98 -29.20 1.45
CA PRO A 692 -16.03 -28.62 2.41
C PRO A 692 -14.58 -28.62 1.91
N LEU A 693 -14.17 -29.67 1.18
CA LEU A 693 -12.82 -29.78 0.62
C LEU A 693 -12.62 -28.84 -0.57
N LEU A 694 -13.64 -28.68 -1.40
CA LEU A 694 -13.65 -27.80 -2.56
C LEU A 694 -13.66 -26.32 -2.15
N ILE A 695 -14.38 -25.99 -1.07
CA ILE A 695 -14.39 -24.64 -0.49
C ILE A 695 -13.01 -24.27 0.05
N LEU A 696 -12.28 -25.21 0.66
CA LEU A 696 -10.93 -24.96 1.17
C LEU A 696 -9.83 -25.08 0.10
N SER A 697 -10.04 -25.85 -0.98
CA SER A 697 -9.00 -26.09 -1.97
C SER A 697 -8.60 -24.84 -2.75
N LEU A 698 -9.56 -23.95 -3.05
CA LEU A 698 -9.28 -22.69 -3.73
C LEU A 698 -8.42 -21.73 -2.88
N PRO A 699 -8.80 -21.35 -1.65
CA PRO A 699 -7.98 -20.49 -0.80
C PRO A 699 -6.65 -21.13 -0.39
N LEU A 700 -6.61 -22.44 -0.13
CA LEU A 700 -5.34 -23.15 0.15
C LEU A 700 -4.43 -23.23 -1.08
N GLY A 701 -5.01 -23.38 -2.28
CA GLY A 701 -4.26 -23.35 -3.54
C GLY A 701 -3.67 -21.97 -3.81
N LEU A 702 -4.45 -20.91 -3.63
CA LEU A 702 -3.97 -19.52 -3.73
C LEU A 702 -2.85 -19.23 -2.72
N PHE A 703 -3.02 -19.70 -1.48
CA PHE A 703 -2.00 -19.61 -0.45
C PHE A 703 -0.72 -20.36 -0.84
N GLY A 704 -0.85 -21.58 -1.36
CA GLY A 704 0.29 -22.38 -1.82
C GLY A 704 1.04 -21.73 -2.99
N VAL A 705 0.32 -21.11 -3.94
CA VAL A 705 0.94 -20.34 -5.03
C VAL A 705 1.69 -19.13 -4.48
N ALA A 706 1.05 -18.33 -3.63
CA ALA A 706 1.67 -17.15 -3.02
C ALA A 706 2.95 -17.50 -2.25
N LEU A 707 2.94 -18.64 -1.56
CA LEU A 707 4.08 -19.20 -0.84
C LEU A 707 5.24 -19.58 -1.79
N VAL A 708 4.96 -20.28 -2.89
CA VAL A 708 5.99 -20.68 -3.87
C VAL A 708 6.54 -19.47 -4.64
N SER A 709 5.70 -18.47 -4.91
CA SER A 709 6.09 -17.27 -5.67
C SER A 709 6.67 -16.14 -4.80
N GLY A 710 6.69 -16.28 -3.48
CA GLY A 710 7.17 -15.24 -2.55
C GLY A 710 6.32 -13.97 -2.54
N MET A 711 5.03 -14.08 -2.83
CA MET A 711 4.11 -12.94 -2.95
C MET A 711 3.32 -12.68 -1.67
N THR A 712 3.00 -11.42 -1.37
CA THR A 712 2.06 -11.08 -0.29
C THR A 712 0.62 -11.35 -0.74
N MET A 713 -0.22 -11.80 0.20
CA MET A 713 -1.66 -11.87 -0.02
C MET A 713 -2.38 -10.70 0.65
N ASP A 714 -1.85 -10.19 1.77
CA ASP A 714 -2.42 -9.07 2.52
C ASP A 714 -3.93 -9.24 2.75
N GLN A 715 -4.75 -8.29 2.34
CA GLN A 715 -6.21 -8.35 2.49
C GLN A 715 -6.85 -9.52 1.72
N GLN A 716 -6.17 -10.10 0.73
CA GLN A 716 -6.64 -11.29 0.02
C GLN A 716 -6.61 -12.56 0.90
N THR A 717 -5.85 -12.55 2.00
CA THR A 717 -5.89 -13.63 3.01
C THR A 717 -7.26 -13.75 3.70
N LEU A 718 -8.12 -12.72 3.62
CA LEU A 718 -9.49 -12.80 4.15
C LEU A 718 -10.33 -13.90 3.49
N VAL A 719 -10.04 -14.26 2.24
CA VAL A 719 -10.71 -15.39 1.56
C VAL A 719 -10.47 -16.70 2.30
N LEU A 720 -9.26 -16.90 2.85
CA LEU A 720 -8.96 -18.05 3.70
C LEU A 720 -9.77 -17.99 5.00
N SER A 721 -9.82 -16.82 5.63
CA SER A 721 -10.58 -16.61 6.88
C SER A 721 -12.07 -16.93 6.70
N PHE A 722 -12.73 -16.34 5.70
CA PHE A 722 -14.15 -16.60 5.42
C PHE A 722 -14.42 -18.06 5.06
N SER A 723 -13.53 -18.67 4.28
CA SER A 723 -13.68 -20.08 3.89
C SER A 723 -13.55 -21.03 5.09
N LEU A 724 -12.66 -20.74 6.05
CA LEU A 724 -12.52 -21.53 7.27
C LEU A 724 -13.79 -21.49 8.14
N TRP A 725 -14.43 -20.32 8.24
CA TRP A 725 -15.69 -20.16 9.00
C TRP A 725 -16.90 -20.76 8.29
N LEU A 726 -16.88 -20.86 6.96
CA LEU A 726 -17.96 -21.46 6.18
C LEU A 726 -18.01 -23.00 6.29
N VAL A 727 -16.89 -23.65 6.55
CA VAL A 727 -16.78 -25.13 6.58
C VAL A 727 -17.75 -25.79 7.56
N PRO A 728 -17.86 -25.36 8.84
CA PRO A 728 -18.83 -25.94 9.77
C PRO A 728 -20.29 -25.73 9.37
N ILE A 729 -20.61 -24.65 8.64
CA ILE A 729 -21.96 -24.36 8.12
C ILE A 729 -22.31 -25.39 7.04
N VAL A 730 -21.39 -25.63 6.12
CA VAL A 730 -21.56 -26.61 5.03
C VAL A 730 -21.69 -28.02 5.62
N GLN A 731 -20.86 -28.37 6.59
CA GLN A 731 -20.96 -29.65 7.30
C GLN A 731 -22.32 -29.82 8.01
N ALA A 732 -22.87 -28.74 8.56
CA ALA A 732 -24.20 -28.74 9.16
C ALA A 732 -25.30 -28.90 8.11
N LEU A 733 -25.21 -28.27 6.93
CA LEU A 733 -26.17 -28.44 5.82
C LEU A 733 -26.17 -29.89 5.30
N VAL A 734 -24.99 -30.49 5.15
CA VAL A 734 -24.86 -31.92 4.81
C VAL A 734 -25.56 -32.77 5.85
N SER A 735 -25.32 -32.48 7.14
CA SER A 735 -25.94 -33.19 8.26
C SER A 735 -27.47 -32.98 8.32
N LEU A 736 -27.97 -31.79 7.99
CA LEU A 736 -29.39 -31.48 7.94
C LEU A 736 -30.10 -32.22 6.80
N THR A 737 -29.49 -32.27 5.61
CA THR A 737 -29.98 -33.04 4.45
C THR A 737 -30.15 -34.51 4.83
N PHE A 738 -29.23 -35.01 5.62
CA PHE A 738 -29.26 -36.35 6.15
C PHE A 738 -30.39 -36.53 7.19
N VAL A 739 -30.48 -35.66 8.20
CA VAL A 739 -31.48 -35.76 9.26
C VAL A 739 -32.88 -35.70 8.67
N THR A 740 -33.13 -34.83 7.69
CA THR A 740 -34.45 -34.68 7.03
C THR A 740 -34.86 -35.91 6.22
N ARG A 741 -33.91 -36.71 5.70
CA ARG A 741 -34.18 -37.93 4.92
C ARG A 741 -34.47 -39.17 5.77
N ILE A 742 -34.09 -39.20 7.05
CA ILE A 742 -34.45 -40.30 7.95
C ILE A 742 -35.97 -40.32 8.17
N LYS A 743 -36.67 -41.32 7.62
CA LYS A 743 -38.10 -41.53 7.89
C LYS A 743 -38.29 -41.87 9.37
N SER A 744 -39.27 -41.24 10.05
CA SER A 744 -39.67 -41.71 11.38
C SER A 744 -40.25 -43.10 11.22
N THR A 745 -39.66 -44.09 11.90
CA THR A 745 -40.29 -45.40 12.04
C THR A 745 -41.54 -45.18 12.89
N ARG A 746 -42.71 -45.07 12.23
CA ARG A 746 -43.98 -45.41 12.88
C ARG A 746 -43.80 -46.87 13.29
N LEU A 747 -43.79 -47.13 14.60
CA LEU A 747 -43.78 -48.47 15.16
C LEU A 747 -44.95 -49.25 14.54
N ARG A 748 -44.68 -50.05 13.51
CA ARG A 748 -45.48 -51.24 13.25
C ARG A 748 -44.73 -52.35 13.95
N LYS A 749 -45.29 -52.79 15.08
CA LYS A 749 -44.99 -54.09 15.68
C LYS A 749 -45.19 -55.12 14.57
N GLU A 750 -44.10 -55.60 13.99
CA GLU A 750 -44.11 -56.88 13.28
C GLU A 750 -42.73 -57.49 13.49
N SER A 751 -42.78 -58.61 14.20
CA SER A 751 -41.72 -59.52 14.57
C SER A 751 -40.81 -59.88 13.39
N VAL A 752 -39.52 -59.61 13.51
CA VAL A 752 -38.49 -60.35 12.79
C VAL A 752 -37.38 -60.69 13.77
N SER A 753 -37.61 -61.80 14.47
CA SER A 753 -36.57 -62.68 14.97
C SER A 753 -35.79 -63.27 13.77
N ILE A 754 -34.52 -63.64 14.03
CA ILE A 754 -33.69 -64.63 13.32
C ILE A 754 -32.41 -64.09 12.61
N ALA A 755 -31.29 -64.60 13.16
CA ALA A 755 -30.00 -64.96 12.56
C ALA A 755 -29.00 -63.87 12.14
N ILE A 756 -28.20 -63.39 13.09
CA ILE A 756 -26.79 -63.05 12.86
C ILE A 756 -25.98 -63.71 13.98
N GLY A 757 -25.80 -65.01 13.87
CA GLY A 757 -25.10 -65.82 14.87
C GLY A 757 -24.70 -67.19 14.31
N ALA A 758 -24.25 -67.25 13.05
CA ALA A 758 -23.58 -68.42 12.47
C ALA A 758 -23.15 -68.10 11.04
N LYS A 759 -21.95 -67.55 10.89
CA LYS A 759 -21.05 -67.64 9.73
C LYS A 759 -20.09 -66.47 9.81
N LEU A 760 -18.99 -66.67 10.54
CA LEU A 760 -17.67 -66.06 10.35
C LEU A 760 -16.74 -66.58 11.46
N SER A 761 -16.31 -67.83 11.32
CA SER A 761 -14.99 -68.35 11.71
C SER A 761 -14.88 -69.82 11.28
N PRO A 762 -13.67 -70.35 11.00
CA PRO A 762 -12.38 -69.65 10.94
C PRO A 762 -12.18 -68.90 9.61
#